data_AF-H2MQ16-F1
#
_entry.id   AF-H2MQ16-F1
#
_cell.length_a   1.000
_cell.length_b   1.000
_cell.length_c   1.000
_cell.angle_alpha   90.00
_cell.angle_beta   90.00
_cell.angle_gamma   90.00
#
_symmetry.space_group_name_H-M   'P 1'
#
loop_
_entity.id
_entity.type
_entity.pdbx_description
1 polymer ?
#
loop_
_entity_poly.entity_id
_entity_poly.type
_entity_poly.pdbx_seq_one_letter_code
_entity_poly.pdbx_strand_id
1 'polypeptide(L)'
;MSRLWFHAAGVLWFVSGSLGGASRLYTEDDPLVILGSSSLKPTISNSSSAWLVQFYSSWCGHCIHYSSTWKVLAQDVKDWQDAIGVAVLDCAQEENFDVCRDYNIQFYPTFKYFRAHSSPGEKGTAYRGADREVQSMRRLMVNILQNHTRQEWPQRCPSLEPYSSAELLPLLGQKSDHYTAVFVEEPDSYVGREVILDLLLYSGVQVKRALSSDLPLLDALKVTSFPSVYLLHPNGTHAHLHSEKKLRFFFSSLLRTLPGVQRRSSSAVAHVGAPSGKQDSEPWRDFNRFQVYTADLESALHYLLRVELASHSMLEGEKLKVFKDLVTLVSKLYPGGGSVVKLMETLSDWLLSLPLQRIPYQAVLDLVNNKMRIAGVFLGEELRWVGCQGSRPGLRGYPCSLWTLFHVLTVQHDAMPNALDNTGLEVEAAPVLQVMRSYIRTFFGCQECSRHFEQAVAAGIHEVKSAEQQIVWLWNQHNRVNARLAGSLSDDPLFPKAQWPSPSLCASCHEERNGVHEWNLDNVLHFLRHHYSASNLSPKYSLTPPRVPAPSFDLLPTSESKVEDRGGEGGGMKAEEQPEPQPAQHSPRPALKALEMGEAEGRGVWILGMGFNSVDMSLCVVLYVCSCLFLMLLFFFFKVRSRRWKLRHSRFHV
;
A
#
# COMPACT_ATOMS: atom_id res chain seq x y z
N MET A 1 20.87 -69.22 -0.86
CA MET A 1 19.82 -68.25 -1.23
C MET A 1 20.48 -66.98 -1.73
N SER A 2 19.89 -66.33 -2.72
CA SER A 2 20.25 -64.99 -3.25
C SER A 2 21.35 -64.93 -4.31
N ARG A 3 20.98 -65.21 -5.57
CA ARG A 3 21.60 -64.63 -6.77
C ARG A 3 20.50 -64.31 -7.76
N LEU A 4 20.31 -63.03 -8.08
CA LEU A 4 19.85 -62.58 -9.40
C LEU A 4 20.22 -61.09 -9.53
N TRP A 5 21.02 -60.85 -10.56
CA TRP A 5 21.62 -59.59 -10.94
C TRP A 5 20.91 -59.10 -12.21
N PHE A 6 20.54 -57.81 -12.21
CA PHE A 6 20.36 -56.88 -13.33
C PHE A 6 19.34 -57.19 -14.45
N HIS A 7 18.31 -56.33 -14.52
CA HIS A 7 17.97 -55.52 -15.69
C HIS A 7 16.93 -54.45 -15.31
N ALA A 8 17.30 -53.18 -15.34
CA ALA A 8 16.38 -52.08 -15.62
C ALA A 8 17.20 -50.84 -16.00
N ALA A 9 17.27 -50.57 -17.30
CA ALA A 9 17.76 -49.31 -17.84
C ALA A 9 16.78 -48.20 -17.44
N GLY A 10 17.27 -47.20 -16.70
CA GLY A 10 16.50 -46.03 -16.31
C GLY A 10 16.21 -45.13 -17.49
N VAL A 11 14.93 -44.90 -17.76
CA VAL A 11 14.46 -43.79 -18.57
C VAL A 11 14.66 -42.52 -17.73
N LEU A 12 15.72 -41.77 -18.03
CA LEU A 12 15.91 -40.40 -17.56
C LEU A 12 14.82 -39.53 -18.18
N TRP A 13 13.74 -39.28 -17.43
CA TRP A 13 12.88 -38.12 -17.68
C TRP A 13 13.70 -36.87 -17.34
N PHE A 14 14.12 -36.16 -18.37
CA PHE A 14 14.48 -34.75 -18.28
C PHE A 14 13.25 -33.99 -17.75
N VAL A 15 13.20 -33.76 -16.44
CA VAL A 15 12.43 -32.65 -15.90
C VAL A 15 13.16 -31.41 -16.37
N SER A 16 12.67 -30.80 -17.47
CA SER A 16 12.99 -29.42 -17.79
C SER A 16 12.58 -28.59 -16.57
N GLY A 17 13.57 -28.26 -15.73
CA GLY A 17 13.43 -27.27 -14.69
C GLY A 17 13.05 -25.96 -15.37
N SER A 18 11.77 -25.61 -15.29
CA SER A 18 11.31 -24.27 -15.64
C SER A 18 12.10 -23.31 -14.75
N LEU A 19 13.05 -22.59 -15.36
CA LEU A 19 13.67 -21.43 -14.73
C LEU A 19 12.52 -20.54 -14.22
N GLY A 20 12.56 -20.24 -12.92
CA GLY A 20 11.52 -19.49 -12.24
C GLY A 20 11.31 -18.12 -12.88
N GLY A 21 10.26 -18.02 -13.70
CA GLY A 21 9.65 -16.74 -14.01
C GLY A 21 9.12 -16.15 -12.70
N ALA A 22 9.43 -14.87 -12.44
CA ALA A 22 8.89 -14.13 -11.30
C ALA A 22 7.37 -13.98 -11.46
N SER A 23 6.62 -14.98 -11.02
CA SER A 23 5.17 -14.96 -11.14
C SER A 23 4.59 -13.90 -10.22
N ARG A 24 3.86 -12.94 -10.81
CA ARG A 24 2.94 -12.05 -10.11
C ARG A 24 1.90 -12.90 -9.35
N LEU A 25 1.28 -12.31 -8.32
CA LEU A 25 0.28 -13.00 -7.50
C LEU A 25 -0.92 -13.50 -8.33
N TYR A 26 -1.33 -12.69 -9.30
CA TYR A 26 -2.32 -13.04 -10.33
C TYR A 26 -1.69 -12.87 -11.72
N THR A 27 -2.12 -13.71 -12.65
CA THR A 27 -1.59 -13.83 -14.01
C THR A 27 -2.73 -13.91 -15.02
N GLU A 28 -2.41 -13.71 -16.30
CA GLU A 28 -3.40 -13.79 -17.39
C GLU A 28 -3.98 -15.20 -17.57
N ASP A 29 -3.34 -16.23 -17.00
CA ASP A 29 -3.86 -17.61 -17.01
C ASP A 29 -4.98 -17.82 -15.97
N ASP A 30 -5.13 -16.92 -15.00
CA ASP A 30 -6.21 -16.98 -14.02
C ASP A 30 -7.54 -16.52 -14.67
N PRO A 31 -8.69 -17.18 -14.41
CA PRO A 31 -9.99 -16.87 -15.02
C PRO A 31 -10.65 -15.62 -14.40
N LEU A 32 -9.91 -14.53 -14.30
CA LEU A 32 -10.31 -13.25 -13.72
C LEU A 32 -9.68 -12.09 -14.49
N VAL A 33 -10.19 -10.88 -14.28
CA VAL A 33 -9.67 -9.68 -14.95
C VAL A 33 -8.66 -8.95 -14.07
N ILE A 34 -7.46 -8.69 -14.59
CA ILE A 34 -6.44 -7.87 -13.93
C ILE A 34 -6.65 -6.42 -14.34
N LEU A 35 -6.96 -5.56 -13.35
CA LEU A 35 -7.23 -4.14 -13.54
C LEU A 35 -6.06 -3.28 -13.05
N GLY A 36 -5.92 -2.12 -13.67
CA GLY A 36 -5.02 -1.05 -13.25
C GLY A 36 -5.74 0.30 -13.28
N SER A 37 -5.00 1.38 -13.04
CA SER A 37 -5.53 2.75 -12.99
C SER A 37 -6.26 3.17 -14.26
N SER A 38 -5.79 2.74 -15.43
CA SER A 38 -6.39 3.06 -16.72
C SER A 38 -7.59 2.17 -17.09
N SER A 39 -7.66 0.92 -16.60
CA SER A 39 -8.67 -0.05 -17.01
C SER A 39 -9.84 -0.20 -16.03
N LEU A 40 -9.67 0.10 -14.74
CA LEU A 40 -10.74 -0.08 -13.73
C LEU A 40 -12.03 0.65 -14.12
N LYS A 41 -11.94 1.97 -14.34
CA LYS A 41 -13.13 2.80 -14.59
C LYS A 41 -13.85 2.44 -15.88
N PRO A 42 -13.17 2.26 -17.04
CA PRO A 42 -13.80 1.77 -18.26
C PRO A 42 -14.46 0.40 -18.12
N THR A 43 -13.88 -0.53 -17.35
CA THR A 43 -14.43 -1.87 -17.19
C THR A 43 -15.71 -1.90 -16.36
N ILE A 44 -15.78 -1.13 -15.28
CA ILE A 44 -16.91 -1.21 -14.34
C ILE A 44 -18.03 -0.20 -14.64
N SER A 45 -17.71 0.94 -15.29
CA SER A 45 -18.68 2.01 -15.53
C SER A 45 -19.56 1.69 -16.73
N ASN A 46 -20.88 1.79 -16.56
CA ASN A 46 -21.87 1.47 -17.59
C ASN A 46 -21.69 0.07 -18.21
N SER A 47 -21.11 -0.86 -17.45
CA SER A 47 -20.92 -2.25 -17.85
C SER A 47 -22.26 -2.98 -17.97
N SER A 48 -22.44 -3.84 -18.98
CA SER A 48 -23.63 -4.71 -19.10
C SER A 48 -23.69 -5.81 -18.03
N SER A 49 -22.60 -6.00 -17.29
CA SER A 49 -22.40 -7.04 -16.28
C SER A 49 -22.00 -6.41 -14.95
N ALA A 50 -22.39 -7.03 -13.84
CA ALA A 50 -21.92 -6.65 -12.52
C ALA A 50 -20.43 -7.05 -12.35
N TRP A 51 -19.74 -6.47 -11.37
CA TRP A 51 -18.34 -6.78 -11.10
C TRP A 51 -18.09 -6.94 -9.61
N LEU A 52 -17.36 -7.98 -9.25
CA LEU A 52 -16.78 -8.16 -7.92
C LEU A 52 -15.26 -7.99 -8.02
N VAL A 53 -14.74 -6.92 -7.41
CA VAL A 53 -13.33 -6.51 -7.52
C VAL A 53 -12.64 -6.67 -6.17
N GLN A 54 -11.51 -7.37 -6.16
CA GLN A 54 -10.58 -7.38 -5.03
C GLN A 54 -9.51 -6.31 -5.21
N PHE A 55 -9.52 -5.32 -4.33
CA PHE A 55 -8.41 -4.39 -4.14
C PHE A 55 -7.45 -5.01 -3.14
N TYR A 56 -6.23 -5.33 -3.58
CA TYR A 56 -5.22 -5.99 -2.75
C TYR A 56 -3.91 -5.20 -2.77
N SER A 57 -2.96 -5.62 -1.94
CA SER A 57 -1.58 -5.18 -2.03
C SER A 57 -0.70 -6.42 -2.17
N SER A 58 0.18 -6.44 -3.16
CA SER A 58 1.06 -7.57 -3.43
C SER A 58 2.07 -7.86 -2.31
N TRP A 59 2.34 -6.91 -1.40
CA TRP A 59 3.17 -7.12 -0.21
C TRP A 59 2.41 -7.52 1.04
N CYS A 60 1.09 -7.41 1.04
CA CYS A 60 0.28 -7.79 2.19
C CYS A 60 0.27 -9.32 2.32
N GLY A 61 0.87 -9.86 3.39
CA GLY A 61 0.92 -11.30 3.63
C GLY A 61 -0.46 -11.96 3.64
N HIS A 62 -1.48 -11.29 4.19
CA HIS A 62 -2.86 -11.80 4.16
C HIS A 62 -3.45 -11.83 2.73
N CYS A 63 -3.11 -10.86 1.87
CA CYS A 63 -3.50 -10.89 0.45
C CYS A 63 -2.82 -12.04 -0.29
N ILE A 64 -1.53 -12.28 -0.02
CA ILE A 64 -0.77 -13.38 -0.61
C ILE A 64 -1.43 -14.72 -0.26
N HIS A 65 -1.77 -14.95 1.00
CA HIS A 65 -2.46 -16.17 1.43
C HIS A 65 -3.85 -16.31 0.79
N TYR A 66 -4.63 -15.23 0.77
CA TYR A 66 -5.99 -15.25 0.23
C TYR A 66 -6.06 -15.40 -1.30
N SER A 67 -4.95 -15.16 -2.01
CA SER A 67 -4.91 -15.25 -3.48
C SER A 67 -5.37 -16.61 -4.01
N SER A 68 -5.02 -17.69 -3.31
CA SER A 68 -5.44 -19.05 -3.66
C SER A 68 -6.97 -19.19 -3.64
N THR A 69 -7.62 -18.74 -2.58
CA THR A 69 -9.09 -18.72 -2.44
C THR A 69 -9.75 -17.90 -3.54
N TRP A 70 -9.20 -16.73 -3.87
CA TRP A 70 -9.74 -15.87 -4.92
C TRP A 70 -9.64 -16.50 -6.31
N LYS A 71 -8.52 -17.18 -6.62
CA LYS A 71 -8.35 -17.93 -7.88
C LYS A 71 -9.34 -19.09 -7.97
N VAL A 72 -9.55 -19.83 -6.87
CA VAL A 72 -10.55 -20.91 -6.82
C VAL A 72 -11.96 -20.36 -7.04
N LEU A 73 -12.31 -19.24 -6.41
CA LEU A 73 -13.59 -18.56 -6.64
C LEU A 73 -13.74 -18.17 -8.11
N ALA A 74 -12.75 -17.50 -8.70
CA ALA A 74 -12.78 -17.10 -10.10
C ALA A 74 -13.00 -18.30 -11.04
N GLN A 75 -12.33 -19.43 -10.78
CA GLN A 75 -12.53 -20.66 -11.54
C GLN A 75 -13.91 -21.28 -11.35
N ASP A 76 -14.45 -21.25 -10.12
CA ASP A 76 -15.76 -21.79 -9.74
C ASP A 76 -16.93 -21.01 -10.37
N VAL A 77 -16.73 -19.72 -10.70
CA VAL A 77 -17.76 -18.83 -11.28
C VAL A 77 -17.39 -18.31 -12.68
N LYS A 78 -16.41 -18.91 -13.35
CA LYS A 78 -15.94 -18.44 -14.67
C LYS A 78 -17.04 -18.31 -15.73
N ASP A 79 -18.05 -19.18 -15.67
CA ASP A 79 -19.16 -19.18 -16.62
C ASP A 79 -20.21 -18.08 -16.30
N TRP A 80 -20.04 -17.34 -15.20
CA TRP A 80 -20.96 -16.30 -14.75
C TRP A 80 -20.61 -14.91 -15.29
N GLN A 81 -19.50 -14.77 -16.02
CA GLN A 81 -18.91 -13.49 -16.46
C GLN A 81 -19.89 -12.51 -17.12
N ASP A 82 -20.88 -13.02 -17.86
CA ASP A 82 -21.87 -12.18 -18.56
C ASP A 82 -22.93 -11.59 -17.61
N ALA A 83 -23.09 -12.17 -16.42
CA ALA A 83 -23.92 -11.66 -15.35
C ALA A 83 -23.09 -10.89 -14.32
N ILE A 84 -22.00 -11.50 -13.82
CA ILE A 84 -21.08 -10.91 -12.85
C ILE A 84 -19.64 -11.40 -13.08
N GLY A 85 -18.73 -10.46 -13.31
CA GLY A 85 -17.30 -10.71 -13.48
C GLY A 85 -16.51 -10.64 -12.17
N VAL A 86 -15.38 -11.34 -12.11
CA VAL A 86 -14.42 -11.29 -10.99
C VAL A 86 -13.14 -10.61 -11.46
N ALA A 87 -12.64 -9.66 -10.66
CA ALA A 87 -11.45 -8.89 -11.00
C ALA A 87 -10.54 -8.61 -9.80
N VAL A 88 -9.29 -8.22 -10.07
CA VAL A 88 -8.28 -7.83 -9.08
C VAL A 88 -7.61 -6.51 -9.46
N LEU A 89 -7.17 -5.73 -8.46
CA LEU A 89 -6.37 -4.52 -8.65
C LEU A 89 -5.31 -4.42 -7.55
N ASP A 90 -4.03 -4.33 -7.95
CA ASP A 90 -2.89 -4.22 -7.02
C ASP A 90 -2.62 -2.77 -6.65
N CYS A 91 -3.00 -2.38 -5.43
CA CYS A 91 -2.75 -1.05 -4.87
C CYS A 91 -1.32 -0.86 -4.35
N ALA A 92 -0.45 -1.87 -4.43
CA ALA A 92 0.96 -1.72 -4.10
C ALA A 92 1.80 -1.12 -5.26
N GLN A 93 1.27 -1.13 -6.48
CA GLN A 93 1.92 -0.53 -7.64
C GLN A 93 1.73 0.99 -7.65
N GLU A 94 2.80 1.73 -7.92
CA GLU A 94 2.80 3.19 -7.87
C GLU A 94 1.78 3.82 -8.82
N GLU A 95 1.67 3.26 -10.02
CA GLU A 95 0.67 3.65 -11.04
C GLU A 95 -0.80 3.49 -10.59
N ASN A 96 -1.05 2.72 -9.53
CA ASN A 96 -2.38 2.44 -8.99
C ASN A 96 -2.72 3.22 -7.71
N PHE A 97 -1.79 4.00 -7.14
CA PHE A 97 -2.03 4.71 -5.88
C PHE A 97 -3.22 5.68 -5.95
N ASP A 98 -3.28 6.50 -7.01
CA ASP A 98 -4.36 7.46 -7.21
C ASP A 98 -5.73 6.76 -7.35
N VAL A 99 -5.80 5.67 -8.11
CA VAL A 99 -7.07 4.95 -8.27
C VAL A 99 -7.51 4.29 -6.96
N CYS A 100 -6.59 3.72 -6.18
CA CYS A 100 -6.95 3.12 -4.89
C CYS A 100 -7.41 4.17 -3.88
N ARG A 101 -6.79 5.36 -3.87
CA ARG A 101 -7.28 6.52 -3.11
C ARG A 101 -8.68 6.93 -3.56
N ASP A 102 -8.89 7.11 -4.86
CA ASP A 102 -10.14 7.59 -5.43
C ASP A 102 -11.32 6.63 -5.16
N TYR A 103 -11.03 5.34 -4.96
CA TYR A 103 -12.00 4.32 -4.57
C TYR A 103 -12.03 4.08 -3.05
N ASN A 104 -11.43 4.94 -2.23
CA ASN A 104 -11.44 4.87 -0.76
C ASN A 104 -10.99 3.51 -0.21
N ILE A 105 -9.90 2.96 -0.77
CA ILE A 105 -9.32 1.70 -0.28
C ILE A 105 -8.37 2.01 0.88
N GLN A 106 -8.80 1.66 2.10
CA GLN A 106 -8.04 1.88 3.34
C GLN A 106 -7.24 0.69 3.79
N PHE A 107 -7.70 -0.52 3.46
CA PHE A 107 -7.14 -1.75 3.99
C PHE A 107 -7.16 -2.85 2.94
N TYR A 108 -6.29 -3.83 3.11
CA TYR A 108 -6.10 -4.91 2.14
C TYR A 108 -6.30 -6.30 2.77
N PRO A 109 -6.99 -7.23 2.06
CA PRO A 109 -7.76 -6.99 0.85
C PRO A 109 -9.12 -6.37 1.17
N THR A 110 -9.58 -5.47 0.30
CA THR A 110 -10.93 -4.91 0.29
C THR A 110 -11.69 -5.45 -0.92
N PHE A 111 -12.88 -5.99 -0.70
CA PHE A 111 -13.77 -6.40 -1.79
C PHE A 111 -14.85 -5.36 -2.02
N LYS A 112 -15.00 -4.94 -3.26
CA LYS A 112 -16.10 -4.06 -3.67
C LYS A 112 -16.86 -4.69 -4.82
N TYR A 113 -18.17 -4.51 -4.81
CA TYR A 113 -19.00 -4.87 -5.94
C TYR A 113 -19.61 -3.64 -6.62
N PHE A 114 -19.81 -3.76 -7.92
CA PHE A 114 -20.39 -2.78 -8.82
C PHE A 114 -21.55 -3.45 -9.54
N ARG A 115 -22.68 -2.76 -9.63
CA ARG A 115 -23.87 -3.26 -10.32
C ARG A 115 -23.69 -3.12 -11.83
N ALA A 116 -24.50 -3.81 -12.61
CA ALA A 116 -24.56 -3.50 -14.04
C ALA A 116 -25.10 -2.08 -14.22
N HIS A 117 -24.63 -1.40 -15.27
CA HIS A 117 -24.99 -0.03 -15.61
C HIS A 117 -24.66 1.01 -14.52
N SER A 118 -23.75 0.67 -13.59
CA SER A 118 -23.24 1.60 -12.57
C SER A 118 -22.72 2.90 -13.19
N SER A 119 -23.08 4.03 -12.58
CA SER A 119 -22.68 5.34 -13.08
C SER A 119 -21.16 5.55 -12.97
N PRO A 120 -20.53 6.37 -13.85
CA PRO A 120 -19.08 6.61 -13.79
C PRO A 120 -18.55 7.25 -12.50
N GLY A 121 -19.43 7.78 -11.65
CA GLY A 121 -19.08 8.34 -10.34
C GLY A 121 -19.19 7.34 -9.18
N GLU A 122 -19.77 6.16 -9.41
CA GLU A 122 -19.98 5.16 -8.37
C GLU A 122 -18.66 4.52 -7.93
N LYS A 123 -18.41 4.50 -6.62
CA LYS A 123 -17.18 3.95 -6.01
C LYS A 123 -17.33 2.50 -5.55
N GLY A 124 -18.45 1.86 -5.90
CA GLY A 124 -18.81 0.50 -5.53
C GLY A 124 -19.19 0.36 -4.06
N THR A 125 -19.87 -0.74 -3.74
CA THR A 125 -20.25 -1.06 -2.37
C THR A 125 -19.25 -2.03 -1.76
N ALA A 126 -18.71 -1.70 -0.59
CA ALA A 126 -17.76 -2.56 0.11
C ALA A 126 -18.45 -3.74 0.78
N TYR A 127 -17.96 -4.95 0.55
CA TYR A 127 -18.38 -6.13 1.30
C TYR A 127 -17.68 -6.17 2.66
N ARG A 128 -18.49 -6.24 3.73
CA ARG A 128 -18.02 -6.21 5.13
C ARG A 128 -18.19 -7.55 5.86
N GLY A 129 -18.55 -8.62 5.15
CA GLY A 129 -18.69 -9.93 5.77
C GLY A 129 -17.34 -10.47 6.27
N ALA A 130 -17.38 -11.14 7.42
CA ALA A 130 -16.21 -11.76 8.03
C ALA A 130 -15.80 -13.04 7.29
N ASP A 131 -16.79 -13.81 6.81
CA ASP A 131 -16.55 -15.03 6.05
C ASP A 131 -16.20 -14.70 4.59
N ARG A 132 -15.08 -15.25 4.13
CA ARG A 132 -14.48 -15.02 2.82
C ARG A 132 -14.19 -16.35 2.11
N GLU A 133 -14.82 -17.44 2.54
CA GLU A 133 -14.73 -18.72 1.85
C GLU A 133 -15.39 -18.68 0.47
N VAL A 134 -15.00 -19.60 -0.41
CA VAL A 134 -15.48 -19.67 -1.80
C VAL A 134 -17.00 -19.72 -1.86
N GLN A 135 -17.64 -20.55 -1.02
CA GLN A 135 -19.11 -20.67 -1.00
C GLN A 135 -19.79 -19.36 -0.58
N SER A 136 -19.27 -18.69 0.44
CA SER A 136 -19.84 -17.45 0.95
C SER A 136 -19.69 -16.30 -0.02
N MET A 137 -18.54 -16.21 -0.71
CA MET A 137 -18.33 -15.24 -1.78
C MET A 137 -19.20 -15.53 -3.00
N ARG A 138 -19.43 -16.80 -3.35
CA ARG A 138 -20.36 -17.16 -4.43
C ARG A 138 -21.80 -16.79 -4.09
N ARG A 139 -22.26 -17.08 -2.88
CA ARG A 139 -23.60 -16.68 -2.39
C ARG A 139 -23.74 -15.16 -2.37
N LEU A 140 -22.68 -14.43 -2.00
CA LEU A 140 -22.63 -12.98 -2.11
C LEU A 140 -22.85 -12.54 -3.57
N MET A 141 -22.18 -13.15 -4.54
CA MET A 141 -22.35 -12.83 -5.97
C MET A 141 -23.81 -13.04 -6.42
N VAL A 142 -24.44 -14.14 -6.00
CA VAL A 142 -25.87 -14.40 -6.25
C VAL A 142 -26.75 -13.32 -5.61
N ASN A 143 -26.49 -12.96 -4.35
CA ASN A 143 -27.25 -11.94 -3.63
C ASN A 143 -27.08 -10.54 -4.21
N ILE A 144 -25.87 -10.22 -4.69
CA ILE A 144 -25.61 -9.00 -5.45
C ILE A 144 -26.59 -9.00 -6.62
N LEU A 145 -26.56 -10.02 -7.50
CA LEU A 145 -27.43 -10.13 -8.66
C LEU A 145 -28.93 -10.04 -8.34
N GLN A 146 -29.41 -10.66 -7.26
CA GLN A 146 -30.83 -10.61 -6.89
C GLN A 146 -31.28 -9.25 -6.35
N ASN A 147 -30.42 -8.52 -5.65
CA ASN A 147 -30.78 -7.26 -5.00
C ASN A 147 -30.62 -6.03 -5.93
N HIS A 148 -31.09 -6.15 -7.18
CA HIS A 148 -31.03 -5.10 -8.20
C HIS A 148 -32.41 -4.56 -8.56
N THR A 149 -32.45 -3.31 -9.01
CA THR A 149 -33.60 -2.77 -9.73
C THR A 149 -33.59 -3.27 -11.19
N ARG A 150 -34.74 -3.22 -11.89
CA ARG A 150 -34.83 -3.59 -13.31
C ARG A 150 -33.85 -2.83 -14.22
N GLN A 151 -33.44 -1.62 -13.82
CA GLN A 151 -32.52 -0.76 -14.58
C GLN A 151 -31.05 -1.16 -14.41
N GLU A 152 -30.72 -1.84 -13.31
CA GLU A 152 -29.36 -2.27 -12.96
C GLU A 152 -29.16 -3.78 -13.22
N TRP A 153 -30.12 -4.43 -13.88
CA TRP A 153 -30.09 -5.86 -14.16
C TRP A 153 -29.13 -6.18 -15.32
N PRO A 154 -28.20 -7.14 -15.19
CA PRO A 154 -27.31 -7.50 -16.28
C PRO A 154 -28.06 -8.03 -17.50
N GLN A 155 -27.76 -7.51 -18.70
CA GLN A 155 -28.55 -7.77 -19.91
C GLN A 155 -28.68 -9.26 -20.28
N ARG A 156 -27.65 -10.06 -19.99
CA ARG A 156 -27.61 -11.49 -20.30
C ARG A 156 -27.97 -12.38 -19.11
N CYS A 157 -28.20 -11.84 -17.92
CA CYS A 157 -28.54 -12.64 -16.74
C CYS A 157 -30.01 -13.09 -16.79
N PRO A 158 -30.29 -14.41 -16.73
CA PRO A 158 -31.65 -14.93 -16.59
C PRO A 158 -32.22 -14.65 -15.20
N SER A 159 -33.55 -14.62 -15.08
CA SER A 159 -34.21 -14.40 -13.79
C SER A 159 -33.74 -15.40 -12.73
N LEU A 160 -33.40 -14.88 -11.55
CA LEU A 160 -33.04 -15.66 -10.36
C LEU A 160 -34.22 -15.78 -9.38
N GLU A 161 -35.36 -15.18 -9.71
CA GLU A 161 -36.57 -15.21 -8.90
C GLU A 161 -37.35 -16.52 -9.06
N PRO A 162 -38.07 -16.96 -8.02
CA PRO A 162 -38.89 -18.15 -8.11
C PRO A 162 -40.11 -17.93 -9.01
N TYR A 163 -40.41 -18.93 -9.83
CA TYR A 163 -41.61 -18.98 -10.65
C TYR A 163 -42.74 -19.68 -9.89
N SER A 164 -43.97 -19.23 -10.12
CA SER A 164 -45.18 -19.82 -9.54
C SER A 164 -45.68 -21.03 -10.35
N SER A 165 -46.50 -21.86 -9.72
CA SER A 165 -47.26 -22.94 -10.38
C SER A 165 -48.08 -22.43 -11.56
N ALA A 166 -48.65 -21.22 -11.48
CA ALA A 166 -49.40 -20.61 -12.57
C ALA A 166 -48.56 -20.38 -13.84
N GLU A 167 -47.24 -20.17 -13.69
CA GLU A 167 -46.31 -19.97 -14.80
C GLU A 167 -45.66 -21.27 -15.27
N LEU A 168 -45.45 -22.23 -14.37
CA LEU A 168 -44.72 -23.47 -14.66
C LEU A 168 -45.61 -24.60 -15.18
N LEU A 169 -46.81 -24.76 -14.63
CA LEU A 169 -47.72 -25.85 -15.02
C LEU A 169 -48.15 -25.78 -16.50
N PRO A 170 -48.39 -24.61 -17.11
CA PRO A 170 -48.71 -24.52 -18.54
C PRO A 170 -47.57 -25.01 -19.46
N LEU A 171 -46.32 -25.03 -18.97
CA LEU A 171 -45.18 -25.52 -19.74
C LEU A 171 -45.16 -27.05 -19.83
N LEU A 172 -45.87 -27.76 -18.96
CA LEU A 172 -45.97 -29.22 -18.98
C LEU A 172 -46.75 -29.65 -20.23
N GLY A 173 -46.15 -30.47 -21.08
CA GLY A 173 -46.78 -30.89 -22.35
C GLY A 173 -46.52 -29.92 -23.52
N GLN A 174 -45.97 -28.73 -23.26
CA GLN A 174 -45.67 -27.77 -24.31
C GLN A 174 -44.37 -28.13 -25.03
N LYS A 175 -44.40 -28.13 -26.36
CA LYS A 175 -43.19 -28.31 -27.18
C LYS A 175 -42.33 -27.05 -27.14
N SER A 176 -41.01 -27.23 -27.10
CA SER A 176 -40.02 -26.17 -27.12
C SER A 176 -38.82 -26.58 -27.99
N ASP A 177 -37.95 -25.64 -28.34
CA ASP A 177 -36.66 -25.87 -28.99
C ASP A 177 -35.52 -26.15 -27.99
N HIS A 178 -35.80 -26.06 -26.68
CA HIS A 178 -34.81 -26.28 -25.62
C HIS A 178 -35.36 -27.14 -24.47
N TYR A 179 -34.44 -27.69 -23.67
CA TYR A 179 -34.78 -28.28 -22.38
C TYR A 179 -35.13 -27.20 -21.36
N THR A 180 -36.04 -27.49 -20.43
CA THR A 180 -36.28 -26.62 -19.26
C THR A 180 -36.12 -27.43 -17.98
N ALA A 181 -35.12 -27.12 -17.17
CA ALA A 181 -34.92 -27.72 -15.85
C ALA A 181 -35.60 -26.86 -14.77
N VAL A 182 -36.58 -27.42 -14.08
CA VAL A 182 -37.29 -26.77 -12.98
C VAL A 182 -36.74 -27.29 -11.65
N PHE A 183 -36.03 -26.44 -10.93
CA PHE A 183 -35.50 -26.71 -9.60
C PHE A 183 -36.54 -26.35 -8.54
N VAL A 184 -37.01 -27.33 -7.78
CA VAL A 184 -37.85 -27.11 -6.60
C VAL A 184 -36.97 -27.24 -5.37
N GLU A 185 -36.82 -26.14 -4.62
CA GLU A 185 -35.89 -26.05 -3.50
C GLU A 185 -36.45 -25.22 -2.34
N GLU A 186 -35.79 -25.30 -1.18
CA GLU A 186 -36.13 -24.49 -0.01
C GLU A 186 -35.74 -23.02 -0.20
N PRO A 187 -36.41 -22.06 0.46
CA PRO A 187 -36.16 -20.62 0.26
C PRO A 187 -34.71 -20.17 0.51
N ASP A 188 -34.02 -20.82 1.44
CA ASP A 188 -32.63 -20.56 1.81
C ASP A 188 -31.61 -21.29 0.92
N SER A 189 -32.04 -22.24 0.08
CA SER A 189 -31.18 -22.95 -0.87
C SER A 189 -30.72 -22.04 -2.01
N TYR A 190 -29.42 -22.10 -2.33
CA TYR A 190 -28.82 -21.38 -3.47
C TYR A 190 -28.63 -22.26 -4.71
N VAL A 191 -28.89 -23.56 -4.62
CA VAL A 191 -28.55 -24.53 -5.68
C VAL A 191 -29.18 -24.15 -7.02
N GLY A 192 -30.47 -23.84 -7.05
CA GLY A 192 -31.16 -23.44 -8.28
C GLY A 192 -30.55 -22.18 -8.90
N ARG A 193 -30.29 -21.15 -8.09
CA ARG A 193 -29.67 -19.89 -8.53
C ARG A 193 -28.26 -20.09 -9.07
N GLU A 194 -27.46 -20.90 -8.38
CA GLU A 194 -26.10 -21.23 -8.80
C GLU A 194 -26.10 -22.00 -10.14
N VAL A 195 -27.00 -22.99 -10.31
CA VAL A 195 -27.10 -23.75 -11.56
C VAL A 195 -27.62 -22.90 -12.71
N ILE A 196 -28.56 -21.97 -12.46
CA ILE A 196 -29.00 -20.99 -13.45
C ILE A 196 -27.79 -20.22 -14.01
N LEU A 197 -26.89 -19.75 -13.15
CA LEU A 197 -25.70 -19.01 -13.56
C LEU A 197 -24.64 -19.92 -14.19
N ASP A 198 -24.52 -21.18 -13.77
CA ASP A 198 -23.60 -22.16 -14.38
C ASP A 198 -23.93 -22.49 -15.84
N LEU A 199 -25.21 -22.38 -16.22
CA LEU A 199 -25.69 -22.62 -17.57
C LEU A 199 -25.89 -21.35 -18.39
N LEU A 200 -25.48 -20.18 -17.88
CA LEU A 200 -25.62 -18.88 -18.54
C LEU A 200 -25.09 -18.86 -19.97
N LEU A 201 -23.94 -19.51 -20.19
CA LEU A 201 -23.27 -19.58 -21.49
C LEU A 201 -23.73 -20.76 -22.36
N TYR A 202 -24.71 -21.55 -21.94
CA TYR A 202 -25.16 -22.73 -22.66
C TYR A 202 -26.48 -22.45 -23.39
N SER A 203 -26.55 -22.89 -24.65
CA SER A 203 -27.80 -22.94 -25.43
C SER A 203 -28.42 -24.33 -25.39
N GLY A 204 -29.71 -24.43 -25.70
CA GLY A 204 -30.44 -25.69 -25.70
C GLY A 204 -30.97 -26.10 -24.32
N VAL A 205 -30.67 -25.34 -23.26
CA VAL A 205 -31.23 -25.56 -21.92
C VAL A 205 -31.56 -24.23 -21.25
N GLN A 206 -32.68 -24.19 -20.53
CA GLN A 206 -33.04 -23.13 -19.61
C GLN A 206 -33.24 -23.71 -18.22
N VAL A 207 -32.91 -22.93 -17.20
CA VAL A 207 -33.11 -23.32 -15.80
C VAL A 207 -34.07 -22.33 -15.15
N LYS A 208 -35.07 -22.86 -14.46
CA LYS A 208 -36.04 -22.12 -13.68
C LYS A 208 -36.04 -22.68 -12.26
N ARG A 209 -36.37 -21.85 -11.28
CA ARG A 209 -36.53 -22.30 -9.89
C ARG A 209 -37.95 -22.06 -9.39
N ALA A 210 -38.37 -22.88 -8.44
CA ALA A 210 -39.61 -22.77 -7.69
C ALA A 210 -39.34 -23.12 -6.23
N LEU A 211 -40.20 -22.65 -5.33
CA LEU A 211 -40.03 -22.86 -3.90
C LEU A 211 -40.84 -24.05 -3.40
N SER A 212 -40.33 -24.70 -2.35
CA SER A 212 -41.04 -25.75 -1.61
C SER A 212 -42.34 -25.27 -0.96
N SER A 213 -42.61 -23.97 -0.93
CA SER A 213 -43.87 -23.39 -0.45
C SER A 213 -45.01 -23.42 -1.48
N ASP A 214 -44.74 -23.71 -2.76
CA ASP A 214 -45.75 -23.74 -3.83
C ASP A 214 -46.45 -25.11 -3.89
N LEU A 215 -47.40 -25.34 -2.97
CA LEU A 215 -48.11 -26.61 -2.83
C LEU A 215 -48.76 -27.11 -4.13
N PRO A 216 -49.45 -26.27 -4.94
CA PRO A 216 -50.01 -26.72 -6.22
C PRO A 216 -48.97 -27.32 -7.17
N LEU A 217 -47.74 -26.79 -7.20
CA LEU A 217 -46.66 -27.35 -8.00
C LEU A 217 -46.18 -28.70 -7.44
N LEU A 218 -46.03 -28.79 -6.11
CA LEU A 218 -45.59 -30.02 -5.45
C LEU A 218 -46.56 -31.18 -5.69
N ASP A 219 -47.87 -30.91 -5.61
CA ASP A 219 -48.92 -31.90 -5.83
C ASP A 219 -48.94 -32.38 -7.29
N ALA A 220 -48.84 -31.44 -8.24
CA ALA A 220 -48.84 -31.74 -9.67
C ALA A 220 -47.62 -32.58 -10.09
N LEU A 221 -46.44 -32.27 -9.54
CA LEU A 221 -45.19 -32.97 -9.86
C LEU A 221 -44.88 -34.15 -8.93
N LYS A 222 -45.68 -34.34 -7.87
CA LYS A 222 -45.50 -35.34 -6.79
C LYS A 222 -44.13 -35.23 -6.10
N VAL A 223 -43.71 -34.01 -5.76
CA VAL A 223 -42.42 -33.73 -5.13
C VAL A 223 -42.47 -33.98 -3.63
N THR A 224 -41.58 -34.83 -3.12
CA THR A 224 -41.53 -35.19 -1.69
C THR A 224 -40.18 -34.92 -1.02
N SER A 225 -39.17 -34.49 -1.78
CA SER A 225 -37.83 -34.24 -1.26
C SER A 225 -37.20 -33.02 -1.93
N PHE A 226 -36.26 -32.36 -1.25
CA PHE A 226 -35.62 -31.14 -1.76
C PHE A 226 -34.08 -31.24 -1.73
N PRO A 227 -33.36 -30.51 -2.62
CA PRO A 227 -33.88 -30.04 -3.89
C PRO A 227 -34.34 -31.22 -4.77
N SER A 228 -35.31 -30.97 -5.65
CA SER A 228 -35.74 -31.89 -6.71
C SER A 228 -35.78 -31.16 -8.04
N VAL A 229 -35.42 -31.85 -9.12
CA VAL A 229 -35.30 -31.24 -10.45
C VAL A 229 -36.16 -32.00 -11.44
N TYR A 230 -37.01 -31.28 -12.17
CA TYR A 230 -37.82 -31.83 -13.26
C TYR A 230 -37.33 -31.29 -14.58
N LEU A 231 -37.03 -32.18 -15.52
CA LEU A 231 -36.58 -31.84 -16.85
C LEU A 231 -37.76 -31.91 -17.82
N LEU A 232 -38.11 -30.76 -18.40
CA LEU A 232 -39.05 -30.68 -19.53
C LEU A 232 -38.26 -30.84 -20.82
N HIS A 233 -38.62 -31.85 -21.61
CA HIS A 233 -37.99 -32.17 -22.88
C HIS A 233 -38.58 -31.32 -24.02
N PRO A 234 -37.80 -31.02 -25.07
CA PRO A 234 -38.27 -30.30 -26.27
C PRO A 234 -39.54 -30.90 -26.92
N ASN A 235 -39.72 -32.22 -26.81
CA ASN A 235 -40.86 -32.94 -27.37
C ASN A 235 -42.17 -32.79 -26.56
N GLY A 236 -42.15 -32.06 -25.44
CA GLY A 236 -43.28 -31.84 -24.53
C GLY A 236 -43.39 -32.86 -23.39
N THR A 237 -42.57 -33.92 -23.39
CA THR A 237 -42.52 -34.87 -22.26
C THR A 237 -41.74 -34.28 -21.09
N HIS A 238 -41.94 -34.81 -19.88
CA HIS A 238 -41.20 -34.39 -18.70
C HIS A 238 -40.78 -35.60 -17.86
N ALA A 239 -39.65 -35.49 -17.17
CA ALA A 239 -39.14 -36.53 -16.29
C ALA A 239 -38.46 -35.94 -15.05
N HIS A 240 -38.48 -36.68 -13.95
CA HIS A 240 -37.66 -36.33 -12.80
C HIS A 240 -36.17 -36.58 -13.13
N LEU A 241 -35.33 -35.57 -12.95
CA LEU A 241 -33.90 -35.69 -13.17
C LEU A 241 -33.27 -36.39 -11.96
N HIS A 242 -32.99 -37.68 -12.11
CA HIS A 242 -32.31 -38.45 -11.09
C HIS A 242 -30.85 -38.00 -10.97
N SER A 243 -30.44 -37.65 -9.75
CA SER A 243 -29.05 -37.37 -9.42
C SER A 243 -28.68 -38.17 -8.17
N GLU A 244 -27.55 -38.87 -8.22
CA GLU A 244 -27.03 -39.64 -7.08
C GLU A 244 -26.77 -38.75 -5.86
N LYS A 245 -26.35 -37.50 -6.10
CA LYS A 245 -26.11 -36.49 -5.07
C LYS A 245 -26.83 -35.20 -5.41
N LYS A 246 -27.50 -34.61 -4.42
CA LYS A 246 -28.25 -33.35 -4.55
C LYS A 246 -27.32 -32.13 -4.42
N LEU A 247 -26.31 -32.05 -5.27
CA LEU A 247 -25.28 -31.01 -5.25
C LEU A 247 -25.27 -30.22 -6.56
N ARG A 248 -25.00 -28.90 -6.49
CA ARG A 248 -24.87 -27.99 -7.65
C ARG A 248 -24.09 -28.62 -8.81
N PHE A 249 -22.90 -29.14 -8.53
CA PHE A 249 -22.03 -29.73 -9.55
C PHE A 249 -22.69 -30.87 -10.33
N PHE A 250 -23.39 -31.79 -9.64
CA PHE A 250 -24.03 -32.93 -10.29
C PHE A 250 -25.11 -32.45 -11.26
N PHE A 251 -25.94 -31.51 -10.83
CA PHE A 251 -26.99 -30.97 -11.68
C PHE A 251 -26.44 -30.18 -12.87
N SER A 252 -25.47 -29.28 -12.64
CA SER A 252 -24.83 -28.53 -13.72
C SER A 252 -24.16 -29.48 -14.73
N SER A 253 -23.48 -30.52 -14.26
CA SER A 253 -22.84 -31.52 -15.12
C SER A 253 -23.87 -32.30 -15.96
N LEU A 254 -24.94 -32.82 -15.34
CA LEU A 254 -26.00 -33.56 -16.02
C LEU A 254 -26.63 -32.71 -17.13
N LEU A 255 -26.99 -31.46 -16.81
CA LEU A 255 -27.65 -30.56 -17.76
C LEU A 255 -26.73 -30.16 -18.93
N ARG A 256 -25.42 -30.00 -18.68
CA ARG A 256 -24.42 -29.73 -19.75
C ARG A 256 -24.24 -30.89 -20.72
N THR A 257 -24.50 -32.12 -20.29
CA THR A 257 -24.34 -33.33 -21.11
C THR A 257 -25.58 -33.72 -21.91
N LEU A 258 -26.69 -32.97 -21.77
CA LEU A 258 -27.91 -33.27 -22.51
C LEU A 258 -27.70 -33.12 -24.03
N PRO A 259 -28.31 -33.99 -24.86
CA PRO A 259 -28.17 -33.91 -26.32
C PRO A 259 -28.60 -32.55 -26.86
N GLY A 260 -27.76 -31.91 -27.67
CA GLY A 260 -28.06 -30.59 -28.25
C GLY A 260 -27.80 -29.40 -27.32
N VAL A 261 -27.45 -29.63 -26.05
CA VAL A 261 -26.92 -28.56 -25.19
C VAL A 261 -25.48 -28.28 -25.59
N GLN A 262 -25.20 -27.03 -25.92
CA GLN A 262 -23.89 -26.61 -26.39
C GLN A 262 -23.48 -25.32 -25.70
N ARG A 263 -22.18 -25.21 -25.39
CA ARG A 263 -21.62 -23.95 -24.91
C ARG A 263 -21.58 -22.97 -26.08
N ARG A 264 -22.19 -21.80 -25.90
CA ARG A 264 -22.02 -20.68 -26.84
C ARG A 264 -20.55 -20.31 -26.86
N SER A 265 -19.99 -20.01 -28.04
CA SER A 265 -18.75 -19.24 -28.09
C SER A 265 -19.04 -17.98 -27.30
N SER A 266 -18.37 -17.79 -26.15
CA SER A 266 -18.37 -16.46 -25.58
C SER A 266 -17.86 -15.55 -26.69
N SER A 267 -18.46 -14.38 -26.86
CA SER A 267 -17.67 -13.24 -27.31
C SER A 267 -16.45 -13.31 -26.42
N ALA A 268 -15.30 -13.72 -27.00
CA ALA A 268 -14.05 -13.82 -26.29
C ALA A 268 -14.03 -12.61 -25.38
N VAL A 269 -13.71 -12.81 -24.10
CA VAL A 269 -13.27 -11.68 -23.28
C VAL A 269 -12.35 -10.95 -24.24
N ALA A 270 -12.78 -9.78 -24.70
CA ALA A 270 -11.84 -8.86 -25.26
C ALA A 270 -10.95 -8.72 -24.05
N HIS A 271 -9.82 -9.43 -24.07
CA HIS A 271 -8.63 -8.95 -23.45
C HIS A 271 -8.56 -7.55 -24.02
N VAL A 272 -9.24 -6.60 -23.36
CA VAL A 272 -8.83 -5.22 -23.32
C VAL A 272 -7.48 -5.42 -22.73
N GLY A 273 -6.51 -5.63 -23.63
CA GLY A 273 -5.14 -5.87 -23.25
C GLY A 273 -4.89 -4.71 -22.33
N ALA A 274 -4.66 -5.02 -21.06
CA ALA A 274 -3.90 -4.10 -20.26
C ALA A 274 -2.73 -3.73 -21.17
N PRO A 275 -2.49 -2.43 -21.47
CA PRO A 275 -1.31 -2.07 -22.25
C PRO A 275 -0.19 -2.80 -21.55
N SER A 276 0.49 -3.70 -22.28
CA SER A 276 1.47 -4.63 -21.75
C SER A 276 2.34 -3.86 -20.78
N GLY A 277 1.98 -3.92 -19.49
CA GLY A 277 2.59 -3.09 -18.47
C GLY A 277 3.99 -3.62 -18.47
N LYS A 278 4.93 -2.78 -18.92
CA LYS A 278 6.32 -3.18 -19.15
C LYS A 278 6.69 -4.12 -18.01
N GLN A 279 7.21 -5.28 -18.39
CA GLN A 279 7.78 -6.22 -17.45
C GLN A 279 9.08 -5.60 -16.93
N ASP A 280 8.97 -4.44 -16.28
CA ASP A 280 10.05 -3.76 -15.60
C ASP A 280 10.21 -4.51 -14.29
N SER A 281 10.70 -5.75 -14.39
CA SER A 281 11.35 -6.37 -13.24
C SER A 281 12.50 -5.46 -12.90
N GLU A 282 12.36 -4.69 -11.81
CA GLU A 282 13.44 -3.86 -11.32
C GLU A 282 14.70 -4.73 -11.23
N PRO A 283 15.84 -4.28 -11.81
CA PRO A 283 17.05 -5.07 -11.81
C PRO A 283 17.46 -5.37 -10.36
N TRP A 284 17.94 -6.59 -10.15
CA TRP A 284 18.44 -7.01 -8.84
C TRP A 284 19.59 -6.10 -8.38
N ARG A 285 19.52 -5.57 -7.16
CA ARG A 285 20.54 -4.72 -6.58
C ARG A 285 21.36 -5.50 -5.57
N ASP A 286 22.65 -5.65 -5.84
CA ASP A 286 23.55 -6.31 -4.90
C ASP A 286 23.70 -5.51 -3.60
N PHE A 287 23.55 -6.21 -2.48
CA PHE A 287 23.58 -5.60 -1.16
C PHE A 287 24.32 -6.48 -0.13
N ASN A 288 24.86 -5.81 0.87
CA ASN A 288 25.55 -6.40 1.99
C ASN A 288 24.56 -6.59 3.16
N ARG A 289 24.37 -7.83 3.61
CA ARG A 289 23.45 -8.19 4.71
C ARG A 289 23.88 -7.62 6.07
N PHE A 290 25.13 -7.18 6.21
CA PHE A 290 25.63 -6.55 7.43
C PHE A 290 25.26 -5.06 7.52
N GLN A 291 24.80 -4.44 6.43
CA GLN A 291 24.48 -3.00 6.36
C GLN A 291 22.99 -2.75 6.21
N VAL A 292 22.58 -1.56 6.63
CA VAL A 292 21.23 -1.02 6.39
C VAL A 292 21.33 0.10 5.37
N TYR A 293 20.43 0.13 4.37
CA TYR A 293 20.50 1.10 3.27
C TYR A 293 19.53 2.26 3.47
N THR A 294 20.01 3.49 3.31
CA THR A 294 19.13 4.67 3.44
C THR A 294 18.06 4.72 2.35
N ALA A 295 18.32 4.14 1.18
CA ALA A 295 17.33 4.01 0.11
C ALA A 295 16.06 3.25 0.55
N ASP A 296 16.19 2.20 1.37
CA ASP A 296 15.05 1.46 1.91
C ASP A 296 14.26 2.33 2.90
N LEU A 297 14.96 3.10 3.75
CA LEU A 297 14.33 4.01 4.71
C LEU A 297 13.61 5.19 4.04
N GLU A 298 14.24 5.80 3.03
CA GLU A 298 13.65 6.86 2.20
C GLU A 298 12.41 6.34 1.47
N SER A 299 12.48 5.14 0.90
CA SER A 299 11.36 4.48 0.22
C SER A 299 10.23 4.12 1.19
N ALA A 300 10.54 3.74 2.44
CA ALA A 300 9.54 3.54 3.48
C ALA A 300 8.75 4.82 3.76
N LEU A 301 9.45 5.95 3.91
CA LEU A 301 8.81 7.25 4.16
C LEU A 301 8.03 7.76 2.94
N HIS A 302 8.56 7.55 1.73
CA HIS A 302 7.85 7.82 0.49
C HIS A 302 6.52 7.05 0.48
N TYR A 303 6.57 5.73 0.67
CA TYR A 303 5.38 4.86 0.62
C TYR A 303 4.37 5.24 1.71
N LEU A 304 4.86 5.51 2.93
CA LEU A 304 4.02 5.94 4.05
C LEU A 304 3.24 7.23 3.71
N LEU A 305 3.94 8.26 3.22
CA LEU A 305 3.35 9.57 2.95
C LEU A 305 2.45 9.59 1.72
N ARG A 306 2.77 8.80 0.68
CA ARG A 306 2.05 8.83 -0.61
C ARG A 306 1.01 7.74 -0.80
N VAL A 307 1.05 6.68 0.02
CA VAL A 307 0.18 5.51 -0.14
C VAL A 307 -0.66 5.27 1.11
N GLU A 308 0.01 4.99 2.24
CA GLU A 308 -0.68 4.64 3.49
C GLU A 308 -1.51 5.82 4.00
N LEU A 309 -0.94 7.03 3.96
CA LEU A 309 -1.65 8.26 4.31
C LEU A 309 -2.73 8.64 3.29
N ALA A 310 -2.47 8.40 1.99
CA ALA A 310 -3.39 8.75 0.90
C ALA A 310 -4.73 8.02 1.00
N SER A 311 -4.75 6.84 1.61
CA SER A 311 -5.98 6.11 1.88
C SER A 311 -7.00 6.85 2.77
N HIS A 312 -6.55 7.94 3.41
CA HIS A 312 -7.34 8.80 4.27
C HIS A 312 -7.53 10.18 3.63
N SER A 313 -8.73 10.45 3.10
CA SER A 313 -9.02 11.73 2.44
C SER A 313 -8.89 12.94 3.37
N MET A 314 -9.19 12.77 4.66
CA MET A 314 -9.07 13.78 5.71
C MET A 314 -8.35 13.20 6.94
N LEU A 315 -7.41 13.95 7.48
CA LEU A 315 -6.72 13.69 8.74
C LEU A 315 -7.34 14.56 9.83
N GLU A 316 -8.01 13.93 10.79
CA GLU A 316 -8.66 14.58 11.93
C GLU A 316 -8.63 13.68 13.16
N GLY A 317 -8.80 14.27 14.35
CA GLY A 317 -8.83 13.54 15.63
C GLY A 317 -7.60 12.65 15.83
N GLU A 318 -7.83 11.37 16.11
CA GLU A 318 -6.76 10.39 16.33
C GLU A 318 -5.81 10.28 15.13
N LYS A 319 -6.33 10.26 13.89
CA LYS A 319 -5.50 10.14 12.68
C LYS A 319 -4.50 11.28 12.56
N LEU A 320 -4.96 12.49 12.84
CA LEU A 320 -4.09 13.68 12.82
C LEU A 320 -3.06 13.63 13.96
N LYS A 321 -3.46 13.20 15.15
CA LYS A 321 -2.52 13.01 16.28
C LYS A 321 -1.43 12.00 15.92
N VAL A 322 -1.79 10.82 15.43
CA VAL A 322 -0.83 9.78 15.03
C VAL A 322 0.11 10.27 13.94
N PHE A 323 -0.40 11.02 12.96
CA PHE A 323 0.44 11.60 11.92
C PHE A 323 1.42 12.64 12.49
N LYS A 324 0.98 13.51 13.40
CA LYS A 324 1.85 14.47 14.11
C LYS A 324 2.94 13.75 14.89
N ASP A 325 2.56 12.78 15.72
CA ASP A 325 3.49 12.02 16.56
C ASP A 325 4.56 11.30 15.71
N LEU A 326 4.15 10.73 14.57
CA LEU A 326 5.07 10.08 13.62
C LEU A 326 6.04 11.09 12.98
N VAL A 327 5.55 12.21 12.48
CA VAL A 327 6.40 13.24 11.85
C VAL A 327 7.40 13.80 12.86
N THR A 328 6.95 14.08 14.09
CA THR A 328 7.81 14.51 15.20
C THR A 328 8.87 13.46 15.48
N LEU A 329 8.48 12.20 15.67
CA LEU A 329 9.40 11.10 15.96
C LEU A 329 10.48 10.96 14.88
N VAL A 330 10.09 10.95 13.60
CA VAL A 330 11.04 10.84 12.48
C VAL A 330 11.92 12.09 12.38
N SER A 331 11.38 13.31 12.57
CA SER A 331 12.19 14.53 12.54
C SER A 331 13.30 14.53 13.60
N LYS A 332 13.04 13.97 14.79
CA LYS A 332 13.97 13.97 15.92
C LYS A 332 14.97 12.82 15.91
N LEU A 333 14.55 11.65 15.43
CA LEU A 333 15.33 10.42 15.55
C LEU A 333 15.85 9.88 14.22
N TYR A 334 15.46 10.43 13.06
CA TYR A 334 15.95 9.92 11.79
C TYR A 334 17.46 10.20 11.63
N PRO A 335 18.28 9.17 11.37
CA PRO A 335 19.74 9.31 11.33
C PRO A 335 20.23 10.01 10.06
N GLY A 336 21.34 10.73 10.16
CA GLY A 336 22.07 11.27 9.00
C GLY A 336 21.70 12.69 8.56
N GLY A 337 20.79 13.38 9.27
CA GLY A 337 20.63 14.86 9.19
C GLY A 337 20.66 15.42 7.77
N GLY A 338 19.69 15.06 6.94
CA GLY A 338 19.68 15.33 5.49
C GLY A 338 18.39 15.96 4.97
N SER A 339 18.09 15.71 3.69
CA SER A 339 16.83 16.09 3.04
C SER A 339 15.60 15.54 3.77
N VAL A 340 15.68 14.31 4.26
CA VAL A 340 14.60 13.65 5.01
C VAL A 340 14.28 14.39 6.30
N VAL A 341 15.29 14.72 7.11
CA VAL A 341 15.08 15.42 8.39
C VAL A 341 14.50 16.81 8.13
N LYS A 342 15.08 17.57 7.19
CA LYS A 342 14.56 18.91 6.81
C LYS A 342 13.11 18.87 6.34
N LEU A 343 12.74 17.82 5.61
CA LEU A 343 11.35 17.60 5.23
C LEU A 343 10.47 17.42 6.47
N MET A 344 10.85 16.50 7.35
CA MET A 344 10.03 16.15 8.51
C MET A 344 9.93 17.32 9.48
N GLU A 345 10.98 18.13 9.63
CA GLU A 345 10.94 19.41 10.36
C GLU A 345 9.98 20.39 9.70
N THR A 346 10.05 20.57 8.37
CA THR A 346 9.12 21.45 7.64
C THR A 346 7.67 21.01 7.78
N LEU A 347 7.42 19.69 7.74
CA LEU A 347 6.10 19.11 7.97
C LEU A 347 5.66 19.32 9.42
N SER A 348 6.54 19.10 10.39
CA SER A 348 6.30 19.32 11.81
C SER A 348 5.90 20.77 12.07
N ASP A 349 6.69 21.73 11.61
CA ASP A 349 6.42 23.15 11.77
C ASP A 349 5.09 23.56 11.14
N TRP A 350 4.77 23.01 9.97
CA TRP A 350 3.47 23.24 9.32
C TRP A 350 2.30 22.64 10.11
N LEU A 351 2.46 21.44 10.65
CA LEU A 351 1.44 20.75 11.46
C LEU A 351 1.22 21.41 12.83
N LEU A 352 2.25 22.08 13.38
CA LEU A 352 2.20 22.80 14.65
C LEU A 352 1.73 24.25 14.51
N SER A 353 2.09 24.92 13.41
CA SER A 353 1.72 26.33 13.15
C SER A 353 0.23 26.53 12.81
N LEU A 354 -0.47 25.45 12.46
CA LEU A 354 -1.88 25.50 12.07
C LEU A 354 -2.76 24.89 13.18
N PRO A 355 -3.68 25.65 13.81
CA PRO A 355 -4.68 25.11 14.74
C PRO A 355 -5.82 24.39 13.98
N LEU A 356 -5.49 23.71 12.89
CA LEU A 356 -6.45 22.98 12.07
C LEU A 356 -6.74 21.64 12.72
N GLN A 357 -8.00 21.46 13.11
CA GLN A 357 -8.52 20.18 13.64
C GLN A 357 -8.69 19.12 12.54
N ARG A 358 -8.69 19.55 11.27
CA ARG A 358 -8.92 18.71 10.09
C ARG A 358 -8.02 19.16 8.95
N ILE A 359 -7.28 18.24 8.36
CA ILE A 359 -6.35 18.50 7.27
C ILE A 359 -6.68 17.57 6.09
N PRO A 360 -7.01 18.09 4.90
CA PRO A 360 -7.15 17.25 3.71
C PRO A 360 -5.80 16.65 3.33
N TYR A 361 -5.79 15.36 2.96
CA TYR A 361 -4.55 14.70 2.52
C TYR A 361 -3.85 15.47 1.39
N GLN A 362 -4.62 16.06 0.46
CA GLN A 362 -4.05 16.84 -0.63
C GLN A 362 -3.18 18.00 -0.15
N ALA A 363 -3.50 18.63 0.98
CA ALA A 363 -2.65 19.69 1.53
C ALA A 363 -1.31 19.16 2.05
N VAL A 364 -1.30 17.94 2.62
CA VAL A 364 -0.07 17.25 3.00
C VAL A 364 0.73 16.89 1.76
N LEU A 365 0.09 16.33 0.73
CA LEU A 365 0.73 15.95 -0.52
C LEU A 365 1.30 17.18 -1.25
N ASP A 366 0.57 18.29 -1.29
CA ASP A 366 1.03 19.54 -1.87
C ASP A 366 2.26 20.08 -1.14
N LEU A 367 2.34 19.93 0.19
CA LEU A 367 3.53 20.30 0.95
C LEU A 367 4.71 19.35 0.63
N VAL A 368 4.42 18.05 0.59
CA VAL A 368 5.37 16.98 0.25
C VAL A 368 5.81 17.04 -1.22
N ASN A 369 5.09 17.67 -2.14
CA ASN A 369 5.49 17.75 -3.54
C ASN A 369 5.94 19.17 -3.96
N ASN A 370 5.20 20.22 -3.57
CA ASN A 370 5.43 21.59 -4.05
C ASN A 370 6.54 22.33 -3.30
N LYS A 371 6.61 22.25 -1.96
CA LYS A 371 7.73 22.87 -1.22
C LYS A 371 9.05 22.12 -1.43
N MET A 372 8.97 20.83 -1.75
CA MET A 372 10.13 19.98 -2.00
C MET A 372 10.89 20.32 -3.29
N ARG A 373 10.16 20.52 -4.40
CA ARG A 373 10.77 20.84 -5.71
C ARG A 373 11.48 22.19 -5.72
N ILE A 374 11.02 23.13 -4.89
CA ILE A 374 11.55 24.49 -4.80
C ILE A 374 12.74 24.58 -3.82
N ALA A 375 12.75 23.76 -2.76
CA ALA A 375 13.77 23.82 -1.70
C ALA A 375 14.90 22.78 -1.82
N GLY A 376 14.84 21.86 -2.80
CA GLY A 376 15.81 20.75 -2.92
C GLY A 376 15.74 19.75 -1.74
N VAL A 377 14.64 19.79 -0.99
CA VAL A 377 14.35 18.92 0.15
C VAL A 377 13.46 17.81 -0.39
N PHE A 378 13.97 16.60 -0.61
CA PHE A 378 13.21 15.59 -1.34
C PHE A 378 13.40 14.17 -0.80
N LEU A 379 12.30 13.44 -0.70
CA LEU A 379 12.25 11.96 -0.64
C LEU A 379 12.15 11.49 -2.08
N GLY A 380 13.05 10.63 -2.56
CA GLY A 380 13.16 10.24 -3.96
C GLY A 380 11.84 9.97 -4.73
N GLU A 381 11.86 10.21 -6.05
CA GLU A 381 10.65 10.24 -6.92
C GLU A 381 10.05 8.86 -7.09
N GLU A 382 10.84 7.81 -6.89
CA GLU A 382 10.46 6.42 -7.12
C GLU A 382 10.79 5.57 -5.89
N LEU A 383 10.01 4.52 -5.69
CA LEU A 383 10.32 3.48 -4.70
C LEU A 383 11.59 2.73 -5.10
N ARG A 384 12.53 2.57 -4.17
CA ARG A 384 13.80 1.88 -4.41
C ARG A 384 14.18 0.97 -3.26
N TRP A 385 13.88 -0.31 -3.44
CA TRP A 385 14.29 -1.35 -2.49
C TRP A 385 15.69 -1.86 -2.83
N VAL A 386 16.54 -1.98 -1.80
CA VAL A 386 17.90 -2.53 -1.89
C VAL A 386 18.03 -3.70 -0.93
N GLY A 387 18.26 -3.44 0.35
CA GLY A 387 18.31 -4.45 1.39
C GLY A 387 16.95 -5.10 1.62
N CYS A 388 15.86 -4.42 1.25
CA CYS A 388 14.49 -4.92 1.29
C CYS A 388 13.94 -5.41 -0.06
N GLN A 389 14.76 -5.49 -1.11
CA GLN A 389 14.32 -6.04 -2.40
C GLN A 389 13.97 -7.54 -2.25
N GLY A 390 12.78 -7.93 -2.71
CA GLY A 390 12.33 -9.32 -2.75
C GLY A 390 12.84 -10.05 -3.99
N SER A 391 12.87 -11.38 -3.93
CA SER A 391 13.16 -12.23 -5.11
C SER A 391 12.06 -12.14 -6.18
N ARG A 392 10.86 -11.72 -5.79
CA ARG A 392 9.70 -11.51 -6.67
C ARG A 392 9.01 -10.20 -6.30
N PRO A 393 8.36 -9.51 -7.27
CA PRO A 393 7.50 -8.36 -6.97
C PRO A 393 6.45 -8.71 -5.91
N GLY A 394 6.24 -7.80 -4.97
CA GLY A 394 5.35 -8.01 -3.83
C GLY A 394 6.01 -8.66 -2.62
N LEU A 395 7.11 -9.40 -2.74
CA LEU A 395 7.80 -9.94 -1.56
C LEU A 395 8.69 -8.87 -0.90
N ARG A 396 8.84 -8.99 0.43
CA ARG A 396 9.68 -8.10 1.27
C ARG A 396 9.25 -6.64 1.21
N GLY A 397 9.88 -5.81 0.38
CA GLY A 397 9.50 -4.43 0.06
C GLY A 397 9.14 -3.58 1.28
N TYR A 398 7.99 -2.90 1.20
CA TYR A 398 7.53 -1.95 2.21
C TYR A 398 7.46 -2.51 3.64
N PRO A 399 6.88 -3.71 3.90
CA PRO A 399 6.95 -4.31 5.24
C PRO A 399 8.37 -4.48 5.78
N CYS A 400 9.32 -4.90 4.96
CA CYS A 400 10.72 -5.03 5.38
C CYS A 400 11.29 -3.68 5.78
N SER A 401 11.10 -2.65 4.94
CA SER A 401 11.66 -1.33 5.19
C SER A 401 11.01 -0.64 6.39
N LEU A 402 9.71 -0.90 6.64
CA LEU A 402 9.00 -0.36 7.79
C LEU A 402 9.52 -0.97 9.11
N TRP A 403 9.78 -2.27 9.14
CA TRP A 403 10.48 -2.90 10.26
C TRP A 403 11.86 -2.28 10.48
N THR A 404 12.66 -2.17 9.41
CA THR A 404 14.00 -1.56 9.45
C THR A 404 13.93 -0.12 9.98
N LEU A 405 12.97 0.69 9.53
CA LEU A 405 12.78 2.06 10.00
C LEU A 405 12.54 2.10 11.51
N PHE A 406 11.61 1.32 12.05
CA PHE A 406 11.34 1.35 13.49
C PHE A 406 12.48 0.78 14.33
N HIS A 407 13.22 -0.24 13.86
CA HIS A 407 14.45 -0.70 14.52
C HIS A 407 15.54 0.37 14.54
N VAL A 408 15.68 1.12 13.46
CA VAL A 408 16.59 2.28 13.43
C VAL A 408 16.14 3.33 14.44
N LEU A 409 14.85 3.68 14.49
CA LEU A 409 14.34 4.70 15.41
C LEU A 409 14.49 4.29 16.89
N THR A 410 14.31 3.01 17.25
CA THR A 410 14.55 2.55 18.64
C THR A 410 16.03 2.69 19.03
N VAL A 411 16.95 2.35 18.13
CA VAL A 411 18.40 2.50 18.37
C VAL A 411 18.82 3.97 18.40
N GLN A 412 18.26 4.83 17.55
CA GLN A 412 18.54 6.27 17.59
C GLN A 412 18.02 6.93 18.87
N HIS A 413 16.86 6.50 19.38
CA HIS A 413 16.35 6.97 20.68
C HIS A 413 17.28 6.61 21.84
N ASP A 414 17.81 5.39 21.85
CA ASP A 414 18.80 4.95 22.86
C ASP A 414 20.12 5.73 22.75
N ALA A 415 20.57 6.05 21.52
CA ALA A 415 21.76 6.85 21.28
C ALA A 415 21.59 8.35 21.60
N MET A 416 20.35 8.86 21.58
CA MET A 416 20.03 10.28 21.81
C MET A 416 18.87 10.44 22.82
N PRO A 417 19.10 10.19 24.13
CA PRO A 417 18.02 10.11 25.12
C PRO A 417 17.15 11.37 25.24
N ASN A 418 17.75 12.55 25.00
CA ASN A 418 17.09 13.85 25.14
C ASN A 418 16.46 14.35 23.82
N ALA A 419 16.52 13.57 22.74
CA ALA A 419 16.04 14.01 21.42
C ALA A 419 14.53 14.29 21.36
N LEU A 420 13.77 13.67 22.27
CA LEU A 420 12.32 13.81 22.36
C LEU A 420 11.87 14.80 23.44
N ASP A 421 12.79 15.49 24.11
CA ASP A 421 12.44 16.46 25.14
C ASP A 421 11.57 17.60 24.56
N ASN A 422 10.52 17.97 25.29
CA ASN A 422 9.55 19.02 24.92
C ASN A 422 8.77 18.73 23.62
N THR A 423 8.61 17.46 23.26
CA THR A 423 7.83 17.07 22.06
C THR A 423 6.42 16.58 22.40
N GLY A 424 6.13 16.38 23.69
CA GLY A 424 4.94 15.70 24.20
C GLY A 424 5.06 14.17 24.20
N LEU A 425 6.12 13.61 23.58
CA LEU A 425 6.38 12.17 23.55
C LEU A 425 7.25 11.70 24.72
N GLU A 426 7.90 12.61 25.45
CA GLU A 426 8.73 12.32 26.62
C GLU A 426 7.97 11.68 27.79
N VAL A 427 6.64 11.84 27.82
CA VAL A 427 5.76 11.27 28.87
C VAL A 427 5.51 9.77 28.66
N GLU A 428 5.68 9.29 27.43
CA GLU A 428 5.48 7.88 27.09
C GLU A 428 6.68 7.04 27.56
N ALA A 429 6.43 5.90 28.23
CA ALA A 429 7.51 5.01 28.68
C ALA A 429 8.26 4.32 27.51
N ALA A 430 7.61 4.21 26.35
CA ALA A 430 8.15 3.58 25.14
C ALA A 430 7.71 4.35 23.88
N PRO A 431 8.18 5.59 23.67
CA PRO A 431 7.61 6.52 22.69
C PRO A 431 7.68 5.97 21.26
N VAL A 432 8.80 5.35 20.87
CA VAL A 432 8.96 4.79 19.52
C VAL A 432 7.94 3.67 19.27
N LEU A 433 7.77 2.77 20.25
CA LEU A 433 6.83 1.65 20.15
C LEU A 433 5.36 2.10 20.17
N GLN A 434 5.02 3.12 20.96
CA GLN A 434 3.65 3.65 21.01
C GLN A 434 3.26 4.35 19.70
N VAL A 435 4.19 5.11 19.11
CA VAL A 435 3.98 5.72 17.79
C VAL A 435 3.89 4.64 16.72
N MET A 436 4.76 3.62 16.75
CA MET A 436 4.68 2.46 15.84
C MET A 436 3.33 1.75 15.94
N ARG A 437 2.86 1.44 17.15
CA ARG A 437 1.55 0.84 17.40
C ARG A 437 0.42 1.69 16.84
N SER A 438 0.43 2.98 17.15
CA SER A 438 -0.64 3.90 16.73
C SER A 438 -0.66 4.05 15.21
N TYR A 439 0.52 4.11 14.58
CA TYR A 439 0.68 4.09 13.12
C TYR A 439 0.14 2.79 12.50
N ILE A 440 0.55 1.63 13.01
CA ILE A 440 0.13 0.32 12.50
C ILE A 440 -1.38 0.11 12.65
N ARG A 441 -1.97 0.57 13.75
CA ARG A 441 -3.43 0.52 13.96
C ARG A 441 -4.19 1.41 12.99
N THR A 442 -3.66 2.58 12.69
CA THR A 442 -4.40 3.64 12.01
C THR A 442 -4.20 3.63 10.49
N PHE A 443 -2.97 3.44 10.05
CA PHE A 443 -2.59 3.65 8.66
C PHE A 443 -2.21 2.37 7.94
N PHE A 444 -1.52 1.42 8.59
CA PHE A 444 -0.94 0.26 7.92
C PHE A 444 -1.99 -0.63 7.23
N GLY A 445 -1.87 -0.76 5.90
CA GLY A 445 -2.90 -1.36 5.05
C GLY A 445 -3.20 -2.84 5.32
N CYS A 446 -2.27 -3.64 5.85
CA CYS A 446 -2.54 -5.04 6.20
C CYS A 446 -3.27 -5.15 7.55
N GLN A 447 -4.61 -5.21 7.52
CA GLN A 447 -5.44 -5.33 8.74
C GLN A 447 -5.09 -6.52 9.61
N GLU A 448 -4.88 -7.68 9.00
CA GLU A 448 -4.57 -8.91 9.75
C GLU A 448 -3.18 -8.83 10.42
N CYS A 449 -2.22 -8.20 9.75
CA CYS A 449 -0.90 -7.93 10.32
C CYS A 449 -1.00 -6.94 11.48
N SER A 450 -1.80 -5.88 11.31
CA SER A 450 -2.08 -4.87 12.34
C SER A 450 -2.72 -5.50 13.58
N ARG A 451 -3.71 -6.38 13.40
CA ARG A 451 -4.36 -7.14 14.48
C ARG A 451 -3.35 -8.00 15.25
N HIS A 452 -2.47 -8.72 14.55
CA HIS A 452 -1.42 -9.50 15.18
C HIS A 452 -0.42 -8.65 15.97
N PHE A 453 -0.05 -7.48 15.45
CA PHE A 453 0.85 -6.58 16.16
C PHE A 453 0.18 -6.02 17.42
N GLU A 454 -1.09 -5.62 17.35
CA GLU A 454 -1.86 -5.14 18.50
C GLU A 454 -1.98 -6.20 19.59
N GLN A 455 -2.15 -7.49 19.23
CA GLN A 455 -2.15 -8.60 20.18
C GLN A 455 -0.79 -8.75 20.89
N ALA A 456 0.32 -8.62 20.15
CA ALA A 456 1.66 -8.67 20.73
C ALA A 456 1.92 -7.49 21.68
N VAL A 457 1.45 -6.30 21.31
CA VAL A 457 1.51 -5.09 22.14
C VAL A 457 0.71 -5.26 23.42
N ALA A 458 -0.54 -5.72 23.33
CA ALA A 458 -1.41 -5.95 24.48
C ALA A 458 -0.80 -6.95 25.48
N ALA A 459 -0.02 -7.92 24.99
CA ALA A 459 0.60 -8.95 25.82
C ALA A 459 1.79 -8.45 26.66
N GLY A 460 2.47 -7.35 26.31
CA GLY A 460 3.72 -7.02 27.01
C GLY A 460 4.37 -5.65 26.77
N ILE A 461 3.76 -4.71 26.04
CA ILE A 461 4.38 -3.38 25.87
C ILE A 461 4.51 -2.60 27.18
N HIS A 462 3.63 -2.87 28.15
CA HIS A 462 3.57 -2.15 29.42
C HIS A 462 4.77 -2.43 30.33
N GLU A 463 5.49 -3.53 30.09
CA GLU A 463 6.71 -3.94 30.79
C GLU A 463 7.94 -3.16 30.30
N VAL A 464 7.87 -2.49 29.15
CA VAL A 464 8.97 -1.72 28.56
C VAL A 464 9.06 -0.34 29.23
N LYS A 465 10.15 -0.10 29.95
CA LYS A 465 10.40 1.12 30.75
C LYS A 465 11.65 1.90 30.35
N SER A 466 12.50 1.37 29.47
CA SER A 466 13.75 2.02 29.02
C SER A 466 13.94 1.96 27.51
N ALA A 467 14.80 2.83 26.97
CA ALA A 467 15.17 2.83 25.55
C ALA A 467 15.78 1.49 25.10
N GLU A 468 16.66 0.92 25.93
CA GLU A 468 17.23 -0.41 25.74
C GLU A 468 16.16 -1.50 25.63
N GLN A 469 15.18 -1.50 26.54
CA GLN A 469 14.09 -2.47 26.50
C GLN A 469 13.22 -2.30 25.26
N GLN A 470 13.09 -1.10 24.69
CA GLN A 470 12.37 -0.90 23.41
C GLN A 470 13.06 -1.64 22.26
N ILE A 471 14.40 -1.56 22.19
CA ILE A 471 15.21 -2.25 21.18
C ILE A 471 15.00 -3.76 21.27
N VAL A 472 15.19 -4.32 22.47
CA VAL A 472 15.09 -5.77 22.71
C VAL A 472 13.67 -6.27 22.52
N TRP A 473 12.66 -5.52 22.99
CA TRP A 473 11.26 -5.90 22.83
C TRP A 473 10.87 -5.97 21.36
N LEU A 474 11.21 -4.95 20.56
CA LEU A 474 10.89 -4.91 19.14
C LEU A 474 11.59 -6.05 18.38
N TRP A 475 12.85 -6.31 18.70
CA TRP A 475 13.61 -7.44 18.16
C TRP A 475 12.93 -8.79 18.45
N ASN A 476 12.55 -9.02 19.71
CA ASN A 476 11.89 -10.26 20.12
C ASN A 476 10.53 -10.43 19.43
N GLN A 477 9.70 -9.38 19.35
CA GLN A 477 8.44 -9.45 18.61
C GLN A 477 8.65 -9.70 17.12
N HIS A 478 9.68 -9.09 16.51
CA HIS A 478 10.02 -9.36 15.10
C HIS A 478 10.42 -10.83 14.90
N ASN A 479 11.18 -11.42 15.82
CA ASN A 479 11.54 -12.84 15.78
C ASN A 479 10.36 -13.80 16.00
N ARG A 480 9.37 -13.42 16.82
CA ARG A 480 8.11 -14.16 16.93
C ARG A 480 7.32 -14.12 15.63
N VAL A 481 7.31 -12.98 14.94
CA VAL A 481 6.71 -12.86 13.60
C VAL A 481 7.47 -13.72 12.59
N ASN A 482 8.81 -13.73 12.62
CA ASN A 482 9.62 -14.60 11.77
C ASN A 482 9.28 -16.08 11.97
N ALA A 483 9.19 -16.54 13.23
CA ALA A 483 8.81 -17.92 13.53
C ALA A 483 7.41 -18.27 12.99
N ARG A 484 6.43 -17.38 13.16
CA ARG A 484 5.05 -17.60 12.67
C ARG A 484 4.97 -17.62 11.14
N LEU A 485 5.77 -16.81 10.46
CA LEU A 485 5.73 -16.66 9.01
C LEU A 485 6.67 -17.63 8.27
N ALA A 486 7.52 -18.37 8.98
CA ALA A 486 8.43 -19.33 8.36
C ALA A 486 7.68 -20.39 7.54
N GLY A 487 8.06 -20.54 6.28
CA GLY A 487 7.42 -21.47 5.33
C GLY A 487 6.02 -21.05 4.86
N SER A 488 5.58 -19.82 5.17
CA SER A 488 4.31 -19.30 4.67
C SER A 488 4.41 -18.88 3.20
N LEU A 489 3.27 -18.62 2.55
CA LEU A 489 3.25 -18.17 1.15
C LEU A 489 3.88 -16.77 0.96
N SER A 490 3.95 -15.98 2.03
CA SER A 490 4.63 -14.69 2.05
C SER A 490 6.12 -14.78 2.41
N ASP A 491 6.62 -15.97 2.73
CA ASP A 491 8.04 -16.21 3.01
C ASP A 491 8.83 -16.25 1.70
N ASP A 492 9.82 -15.37 1.59
CA ASP A 492 10.58 -15.25 0.36
C ASP A 492 11.61 -16.39 0.27
N PRO A 493 11.60 -17.23 -0.79
CA PRO A 493 12.53 -18.36 -0.88
C PRO A 493 14.01 -17.99 -0.82
N LEU A 494 14.40 -16.77 -1.25
CA LEU A 494 15.79 -16.30 -1.15
C LEU A 494 16.11 -15.66 0.21
N PHE A 495 15.09 -15.36 1.01
CA PHE A 495 15.18 -14.73 2.32
C PHE A 495 14.24 -15.41 3.33
N PRO A 496 14.44 -16.72 3.58
CA PRO A 496 13.55 -17.48 4.43
C PRO A 496 13.50 -16.88 5.84
N LYS A 497 12.30 -16.86 6.46
CA LYS A 497 12.18 -16.40 7.84
C LYS A 497 12.94 -17.35 8.76
N ALA A 498 13.82 -16.77 9.56
CA ALA A 498 14.57 -17.45 10.58
C ALA A 498 14.66 -16.57 11.83
N GLN A 499 15.05 -17.18 12.94
CA GLN A 499 15.48 -16.42 14.11
C GLN A 499 16.70 -15.56 13.74
N TRP A 500 16.64 -14.27 14.04
CA TRP A 500 17.61 -13.26 13.62
C TRP A 500 18.22 -12.55 14.84
N PRO A 501 19.53 -12.19 14.84
CA PRO A 501 20.52 -12.47 13.80
C PRO A 501 20.82 -13.97 13.66
N SER A 502 21.35 -14.36 12.50
CA SER A 502 21.92 -15.70 12.32
C SER A 502 23.29 -15.77 13.00
N PRO A 503 23.79 -16.98 13.32
CA PRO A 503 25.14 -17.15 13.87
C PRO A 503 26.25 -16.59 12.98
N SER A 504 26.02 -16.55 11.66
CA SER A 504 26.94 -15.92 10.69
C SER A 504 26.95 -14.38 10.76
N LEU A 505 25.87 -13.76 11.25
CA LEU A 505 25.77 -12.32 11.45
C LEU A 505 26.28 -11.90 12.83
N CYS A 506 26.01 -12.70 13.87
CA CYS A 506 26.46 -12.44 15.24
C CYS A 506 26.67 -13.74 16.01
N ALA A 507 27.84 -14.35 15.91
CA ALA A 507 28.13 -15.61 16.63
C ALA A 507 28.00 -15.45 18.16
N SER A 508 28.46 -14.32 18.71
CA SER A 508 28.40 -14.03 20.16
C SER A 508 26.99 -13.83 20.71
N CYS A 509 25.99 -13.63 19.84
CA CYS A 509 24.59 -13.53 20.24
C CYS A 509 23.97 -14.89 20.62
N HIS A 510 24.60 -16.00 20.22
CA HIS A 510 24.07 -17.34 20.43
C HIS A 510 24.90 -18.11 21.46
N GLU A 511 24.19 -18.72 22.41
CA GLU A 511 24.76 -19.63 23.38
C GLU A 511 24.01 -20.96 23.35
N GLU A 512 24.62 -22.00 23.91
CA GLU A 512 23.99 -23.29 24.10
C GLU A 512 24.17 -23.73 25.55
N ARG A 513 23.04 -23.96 26.23
CA ARG A 513 23.02 -24.42 27.62
C ARG A 513 22.27 -25.73 27.69
N ASN A 514 22.94 -26.78 28.15
CA ASN A 514 22.38 -28.14 28.25
C ASN A 514 21.77 -28.66 26.93
N GLY A 515 22.36 -28.33 25.77
CA GLY A 515 21.85 -28.75 24.47
C GLY A 515 20.69 -27.91 23.92
N VAL A 516 20.31 -26.84 24.62
CA VAL A 516 19.24 -25.92 24.21
C VAL A 516 19.85 -24.58 23.83
N HIS A 517 19.43 -24.05 22.68
CA HIS A 517 19.83 -22.72 22.22
C HIS A 517 19.28 -21.64 23.15
N GLU A 518 20.14 -20.74 23.59
CA GLU A 518 19.81 -19.55 24.38
C GLU A 518 20.38 -18.29 23.70
N TRP A 519 19.73 -17.15 23.92
CA TRP A 519 20.21 -15.85 23.44
C TRP A 519 21.05 -15.16 24.51
N ASN A 520 22.26 -14.74 24.16
CA ASN A 520 23.00 -13.79 24.98
C ASN A 520 22.43 -12.39 24.71
N LEU A 521 21.55 -11.91 25.59
CA LEU A 521 20.82 -10.66 25.40
C LEU A 521 21.75 -9.42 25.35
N ASP A 522 22.85 -9.42 26.10
CA ASP A 522 23.81 -8.33 26.11
C ASP A 522 24.51 -8.19 24.74
N ASN A 523 24.96 -9.33 24.18
CA ASN A 523 25.57 -9.36 22.85
C ASN A 523 24.54 -9.08 21.74
N VAL A 524 23.30 -9.55 21.88
CA VAL A 524 22.20 -9.19 20.96
C VAL A 524 21.99 -7.68 20.96
N LEU A 525 21.87 -7.06 22.13
CA LEU A 525 21.70 -5.62 22.24
C LEU A 525 22.87 -4.85 21.63
N HIS A 526 24.11 -5.26 21.91
CA HIS A 526 25.30 -4.66 21.31
C HIS A 526 25.27 -4.77 19.77
N PHE A 527 24.91 -5.94 19.25
CA PHE A 527 24.75 -6.16 17.82
C PHE A 527 23.66 -5.26 17.21
N LEU A 528 22.49 -5.14 17.86
CA LEU A 528 21.39 -4.29 17.39
C LEU A 528 21.80 -2.82 17.33
N ARG A 529 22.44 -2.32 18.41
CA ARG A 529 22.99 -0.96 18.48
C ARG A 529 23.95 -0.70 17.32
N HIS A 530 24.85 -1.63 17.03
CA HIS A 530 25.79 -1.50 15.92
C HIS A 530 25.10 -1.58 14.56
N HIS A 531 24.26 -2.59 14.32
CA HIS A 531 23.65 -2.87 13.03
C HIS A 531 22.72 -1.74 12.56
N TYR A 532 21.94 -1.16 13.47
CA TYR A 532 21.02 -0.06 13.19
C TYR A 532 21.57 1.33 13.58
N SER A 533 22.87 1.43 13.89
CA SER A 533 23.53 2.72 14.16
C SER A 533 23.56 3.60 12.92
N ALA A 534 23.64 4.92 13.13
CA ALA A 534 23.81 5.90 12.06
C ALA A 534 25.09 5.66 11.24
N SER A 535 26.15 5.12 11.85
CA SER A 535 27.42 4.84 11.18
C SER A 535 27.39 3.59 10.29
N ASN A 536 26.45 2.66 10.51
CA ASN A 536 26.28 1.47 9.67
C ASN A 536 25.25 1.66 8.53
N LEU A 537 24.71 2.88 8.39
CA LEU A 537 23.83 3.22 7.29
C LEU A 537 24.62 3.49 6.01
N SER A 538 24.36 2.70 4.98
CA SER A 538 24.94 2.88 3.66
C SER A 538 24.12 3.88 2.83
N PRO A 539 24.73 5.00 2.36
CA PRO A 539 24.08 5.92 1.43
C PRO A 539 24.06 5.37 -0.01
N LYS A 540 24.66 4.20 -0.27
CA LYS A 540 24.67 3.55 -1.59
C LYS A 540 23.22 3.39 -2.08
N TYR A 541 22.97 3.80 -3.32
CA TYR A 541 21.65 3.82 -3.97
C TYR A 541 20.64 4.84 -3.41
N SER A 542 21.01 5.68 -2.44
CA SER A 542 20.18 6.80 -1.98
C SER A 542 19.81 7.70 -3.15
N LEU A 543 18.58 8.23 -3.11
CA LEU A 543 18.05 9.16 -4.10
C LEU A 543 18.56 10.58 -3.86
N THR A 544 19.16 10.84 -2.70
CA THR A 544 19.83 12.10 -2.36
C THR A 544 21.33 11.98 -2.67
N PRO A 545 21.97 12.97 -3.31
CA PRO A 545 23.42 12.93 -3.50
C PRO A 545 24.12 12.80 -2.14
N PRO A 546 25.11 11.90 -1.98
CA PRO A 546 25.86 11.84 -0.74
C PRO A 546 26.51 13.20 -0.48
N ARG A 547 26.37 13.72 0.75
CA ARG A 547 27.20 14.85 1.17
C ARG A 547 28.65 14.40 1.10
N VAL A 548 29.45 15.08 0.30
CA VAL A 548 30.91 15.03 0.39
C VAL A 548 31.28 15.38 1.84
N PRO A 549 32.19 14.64 2.50
CA PRO A 549 32.65 15.04 3.82
C PRO A 549 33.20 16.47 3.76
N ALA A 550 33.02 17.24 4.84
CA ALA A 550 33.62 18.56 4.96
C ALA A 550 35.12 18.46 4.62
N PRO A 551 35.69 19.44 3.90
CA PRO A 551 37.12 19.40 3.60
C PRO A 551 37.86 19.30 4.93
N SER A 552 38.76 18.32 5.04
CA SER A 552 39.78 18.33 6.05
C SER A 552 40.48 19.69 5.96
N PHE A 553 40.42 20.47 7.04
CA PHE A 553 41.26 21.64 7.19
C PHE A 553 42.71 21.14 7.33
N ASP A 554 43.37 20.92 6.19
CA ASP A 554 44.82 20.96 6.15
C ASP A 554 45.21 22.43 6.36
N LEU A 555 45.63 22.73 7.59
CA LEU A 555 46.39 23.93 7.88
C LEU A 555 47.73 23.82 7.14
N LEU A 556 47.82 24.44 5.97
CA LEU A 556 49.09 24.83 5.38
C LEU A 556 49.08 26.33 5.07
N PRO A 557 50.15 27.06 5.41
CA PRO A 557 50.14 28.52 5.41
C PRO A 557 50.18 29.08 3.98
N THR A 558 49.27 30.01 3.68
CA THR A 558 49.39 30.99 2.60
C THR A 558 50.44 32.04 3.00
N SER A 559 51.22 32.68 2.15
CA SER A 559 51.09 33.12 0.76
C SER A 559 52.53 33.40 0.25
N GLU A 560 52.87 33.62 -1.01
CA GLU A 560 52.32 34.58 -1.97
C GLU A 560 53.08 34.39 -3.30
N SER A 561 52.45 34.77 -4.40
CA SER A 561 52.96 34.72 -5.75
C SER A 561 53.99 35.82 -6.04
N LYS A 562 55.06 35.49 -6.79
CA LYS A 562 55.67 36.40 -7.76
C LYS A 562 56.26 35.64 -8.95
N VAL A 563 55.68 35.92 -10.11
CA VAL A 563 56.15 35.73 -11.51
C VAL A 563 57.40 36.65 -11.67
N GLU A 564 58.51 36.39 -12.37
CA GLU A 564 58.82 35.63 -13.61
C GLU A 564 60.37 35.49 -13.77
N ASP A 565 60.76 34.49 -14.58
CA ASP A 565 61.87 34.46 -15.57
C ASP A 565 63.34 34.09 -15.23
N ARG A 566 63.84 33.18 -16.09
CA ARG A 566 65.23 32.84 -16.53
C ARG A 566 66.32 32.37 -15.56
N GLY A 567 66.63 31.06 -15.68
CA GLY A 567 67.91 30.54 -16.20
C GLY A 567 69.15 30.46 -15.29
N GLY A 568 69.85 29.32 -15.35
CA GLY A 568 71.30 29.24 -15.08
C GLY A 568 71.74 28.38 -13.89
N GLU A 569 72.77 27.56 -14.14
CA GLU A 569 73.46 26.59 -13.26
C GLU A 569 74.22 27.21 -12.07
N GLY A 570 74.58 26.37 -11.07
CA GLY A 570 75.82 26.55 -10.29
C GLY A 570 75.70 26.30 -8.78
N GLY A 571 76.64 25.55 -8.19
CA GLY A 571 76.59 25.06 -6.81
C GLY A 571 77.09 25.99 -5.69
N GLY A 572 77.05 25.50 -4.44
CA GLY A 572 78.05 25.85 -3.39
C GLY A 572 77.62 26.63 -2.14
N MET A 573 77.48 25.92 -1.00
CA MET A 573 78.11 26.14 0.34
C MET A 573 77.91 27.45 1.20
N LYS A 574 77.44 27.22 2.45
CA LYS A 574 77.78 27.82 3.79
C LYS A 574 77.38 29.26 4.26
N ALA A 575 76.69 29.25 5.42
CA ALA A 575 76.95 29.92 6.73
C ALA A 575 76.65 31.42 7.06
N GLU A 576 75.96 31.57 8.22
CA GLU A 576 76.13 32.52 9.36
C GLU A 576 75.47 33.92 9.48
N GLU A 577 75.02 34.16 10.73
CA GLU A 577 74.92 35.40 11.55
C GLU A 577 73.65 36.31 11.64
N GLN A 578 73.31 36.61 12.91
CA GLN A 578 72.37 37.60 13.54
C GLN A 578 72.86 39.07 13.39
N PRO A 579 72.31 40.18 14.01
CA PRO A 579 71.27 40.37 15.07
C PRO A 579 70.27 41.58 14.90
N GLU A 580 69.42 41.78 15.93
CA GLU A 580 68.49 42.89 16.36
C GLU A 580 68.93 44.38 16.12
N PRO A 581 68.11 45.48 16.32
CA PRO A 581 67.20 45.78 17.48
C PRO A 581 65.93 46.69 17.26
N GLN A 582 65.20 46.98 18.38
CA GLN A 582 64.03 47.88 18.67
C GLN A 582 64.29 49.42 18.45
N PRO A 583 63.40 50.46 18.70
CA PRO A 583 62.26 50.61 19.68
C PRO A 583 61.07 51.63 19.45
N ALA A 584 60.14 51.65 20.44
CA ALA A 584 59.28 52.77 20.98
C ALA A 584 58.16 53.42 20.08
N GLN A 585 57.02 54.00 20.53
CA GLN A 585 56.64 54.72 21.77
C GLN A 585 55.10 55.05 21.84
N HIS A 586 54.59 55.19 23.07
CA HIS A 586 53.54 56.11 23.60
C HIS A 586 51.98 55.94 23.51
N SER A 587 51.41 55.88 24.72
CA SER A 587 50.03 56.03 25.27
C SER A 587 49.50 57.50 25.21
N PRO A 588 48.35 57.96 25.82
CA PRO A 588 47.55 57.41 26.95
C PRO A 588 45.99 57.59 26.98
N ARG A 589 45.42 56.95 28.02
CA ARG A 589 44.09 57.02 28.71
C ARG A 589 43.64 58.45 29.15
N PRO A 590 42.40 58.73 29.69
CA PRO A 590 41.73 58.01 30.80
C PRO A 590 40.17 58.05 30.90
N ALA A 591 39.68 57.51 32.02
CA ALA A 591 38.33 57.05 32.40
C ALA A 591 37.40 58.09 33.06
N LEU A 592 36.12 57.74 33.30
CA LEU A 592 35.39 58.01 34.56
C LEU A 592 34.08 57.18 34.73
N LYS A 593 33.76 56.84 35.99
CA LYS A 593 32.54 56.17 36.55
C LYS A 593 31.33 57.18 36.61
N ALA A 594 30.07 56.92 36.96
CA ALA A 594 29.41 55.95 37.86
C ALA A 594 27.84 56.03 37.79
N LEU A 595 27.17 55.05 38.42
CA LEU A 595 25.88 55.04 39.18
C LEU A 595 24.46 54.91 38.53
N GLU A 596 23.77 53.86 39.04
CA GLU A 596 22.38 53.72 39.56
C GLU A 596 21.11 53.42 38.71
N MET A 597 20.46 52.31 39.13
CA MET A 597 19.02 51.98 39.32
C MET A 597 17.98 52.03 38.18
N GLY A 598 17.20 50.95 38.07
CA GLY A 598 15.79 50.98 37.59
C GLY A 598 15.36 49.84 36.67
N GLU A 599 14.25 49.18 37.00
CA GLU A 599 13.71 47.93 36.44
C GLU A 599 13.13 47.98 35.01
N ALA A 600 13.07 46.78 34.40
CA ALA A 600 12.05 46.19 33.52
C ALA A 600 11.54 46.95 32.28
N GLU A 601 11.82 46.42 31.08
CA GLU A 601 10.86 45.66 30.24
C GLU A 601 11.50 45.26 28.91
N GLY A 602 11.02 44.15 28.34
CA GLY A 602 11.68 43.39 27.30
C GLY A 602 11.81 44.06 25.92
N ARG A 603 12.76 43.53 25.13
CA ARG A 603 12.70 43.63 23.67
C ARG A 603 13.49 42.50 23.03
N GLY A 604 12.78 41.75 22.18
CA GLY A 604 13.36 40.78 21.26
C GLY A 604 14.37 41.43 20.32
N VAL A 605 15.44 40.69 20.08
CA VAL A 605 16.45 41.01 19.09
C VAL A 605 16.06 40.37 17.76
N TRP A 606 15.76 41.23 16.79
CA TRP A 606 15.76 40.91 15.37
C TRP A 606 17.22 40.90 14.89
N ILE A 607 17.71 39.77 14.40
CA ILE A 607 18.94 39.68 13.59
C ILE A 607 18.55 39.09 12.24
N LEU A 608 18.38 39.94 11.24
CA LEU A 608 18.73 39.66 9.85
C LEU A 608 19.10 40.98 9.19
N GLY A 609 20.39 41.32 9.24
CA GLY A 609 20.97 42.47 8.56
C GLY A 609 21.50 42.09 7.18
N MET A 610 20.78 42.46 6.14
CA MET A 610 21.35 42.85 4.84
C MET A 610 20.67 44.17 4.44
N GLY A 611 21.49 45.20 4.22
CA GLY A 611 21.03 46.57 4.05
C GLY A 611 20.25 46.79 2.75
N PHE A 612 19.08 47.40 2.87
CA PHE A 612 18.33 47.99 1.76
C PHE A 612 18.51 49.51 1.78
N ASN A 613 18.83 50.10 0.64
CA ASN A 613 18.90 51.56 0.51
C ASN A 613 17.48 52.15 0.43
N SER A 614 17.33 53.42 0.83
CA SER A 614 16.02 54.13 0.89
C SER A 614 15.26 54.18 -0.43
N VAL A 615 15.96 54.00 -1.56
CA VAL A 615 15.37 53.94 -2.91
C VAL A 615 14.61 52.62 -3.14
N ASP A 616 15.08 51.50 -2.58
CA ASP A 616 14.44 50.18 -2.72
C ASP A 616 13.15 50.08 -1.90
N MET A 617 13.11 50.75 -0.75
CA MET A 617 11.88 50.85 0.06
C MET A 617 10.82 51.71 -0.64
N SER A 618 11.23 52.78 -1.33
CA SER A 618 10.31 53.61 -2.10
C SER A 618 9.73 52.85 -3.30
N LEU A 619 10.56 52.10 -4.03
CA LEU A 619 10.12 51.28 -5.16
C LEU A 619 9.17 50.15 -4.72
N CYS A 620 9.48 49.47 -3.62
CA CYS A 620 8.61 48.42 -3.07
C CYS A 620 7.24 48.95 -2.65
N VAL A 621 7.18 50.12 -2.01
CA VAL A 621 5.91 50.75 -1.62
C VAL A 621 5.11 51.18 -2.86
N VAL A 622 5.77 51.74 -3.88
CA VAL A 622 5.11 52.11 -5.14
C VAL A 622 4.56 50.87 -5.87
N LEU A 623 5.36 49.81 -5.98
CA LEU A 623 4.93 48.55 -6.60
C LEU A 623 3.78 47.88 -5.83
N TYR A 624 3.82 47.94 -4.50
CA TYR A 624 2.74 47.42 -3.65
C TYR A 624 1.43 48.20 -3.86
N VAL A 625 1.50 49.53 -3.87
CA VAL A 625 0.32 50.38 -4.13
C VAL A 625 -0.23 50.16 -5.54
N CYS A 626 0.64 50.06 -6.56
CA CYS A 626 0.23 49.75 -7.93
C CYS A 626 -0.45 48.37 -8.04
N SER A 627 0.09 47.35 -7.35
CA SER A 627 -0.50 46.00 -7.31
C SER A 627 -1.88 46.00 -6.64
N CYS A 628 -2.03 46.70 -5.51
CA CYS A 628 -3.32 46.84 -4.83
C CYS A 628 -4.37 47.58 -5.69
N LEU A 629 -3.96 48.65 -6.39
CA LEU A 629 -4.85 49.38 -7.30
C LEU A 629 -5.26 48.53 -8.50
N PHE A 630 -4.34 47.73 -9.04
CA PHE A 630 -4.63 46.81 -10.15
C PHE A 630 -5.64 45.72 -9.73
N LEU A 631 -5.46 45.12 -8.55
CA LEU A 631 -6.40 44.13 -8.01
C LEU A 631 -7.79 44.75 -7.74
N MET A 632 -7.83 45.97 -7.24
CA MET A 632 -9.08 46.73 -7.08
C MET A 632 -9.78 46.97 -8.41
N LEU A 633 -9.05 47.38 -9.46
CA LEU A 633 -9.59 47.57 -10.80
C LEU A 633 -10.13 46.27 -11.40
N LEU A 634 -9.41 45.16 -11.25
CA LEU A 634 -9.87 43.84 -11.68
C LEU A 634 -11.14 43.42 -10.94
N PHE A 635 -11.19 43.62 -9.61
CA PHE A 635 -12.38 43.33 -8.82
C PHE A 635 -13.60 44.13 -9.29
N PHE A 636 -13.43 45.44 -9.52
CA PHE A 636 -14.51 46.28 -10.05
C PHE A 636 -14.92 45.89 -11.47
N PHE A 637 -13.95 45.56 -12.34
CA PHE A 637 -14.22 45.08 -13.69
C PHE A 637 -15.06 43.80 -13.68
N PHE A 638 -14.68 42.80 -12.88
CA PHE A 638 -15.44 41.56 -12.75
C PHE A 638 -16.81 41.77 -12.09
N LYS A 639 -16.92 42.67 -11.10
CA LYS A 639 -18.20 43.01 -10.46
C LYS A 639 -19.16 43.72 -11.42
N VAL A 640 -18.67 44.65 -12.24
CA VAL A 640 -19.46 45.33 -13.29
C VAL A 640 -19.84 44.36 -14.40
N ARG A 641 -18.92 43.49 -14.83
CA ARG A 641 -19.19 42.46 -15.84
C ARG A 641 -20.23 41.46 -15.34
N SER A 642 -20.14 41.00 -14.09
CA SER A 642 -21.12 40.12 -13.44
C SER A 642 -22.50 40.77 -13.36
N ARG A 643 -22.59 42.06 -12.99
CA ARG A 643 -23.86 42.81 -13.00
C ARG A 643 -24.45 42.95 -14.41
N ARG A 644 -23.63 43.22 -15.43
CA ARG A 644 -24.08 43.28 -16.84
C ARG A 644 -24.53 41.91 -17.35
N TRP A 645 -23.92 40.82 -16.89
CA TRP A 645 -24.34 39.45 -17.23
C TRP A 645 -25.69 39.08 -16.59
N LYS A 646 -25.91 39.45 -15.33
CA LYS A 646 -27.20 39.27 -14.65
C LYS A 646 -28.33 40.06 -15.29
N LEU A 647 -28.07 41.30 -15.74
CA LEU A 647 -29.05 42.12 -16.49
C LEU A 647 -29.37 41.56 -17.89
N ARG A 648 -28.40 40.89 -18.55
CA ARG A 648 -28.64 40.23 -19.85
C ARG A 648 -29.49 38.96 -19.70
N HIS A 649 -29.30 38.16 -18.66
CA HIS A 649 -30.13 36.96 -18.43
C HIS A 649 -31.54 37.25 -17.90
N SER A 650 -31.76 38.41 -17.26
CA SER A 650 -33.11 38.85 -16.87
C SER A 650 -34.00 39.30 -18.05
N ARG A 651 -33.43 39.55 -19.24
CA ARG A 651 -34.20 39.94 -20.45
C ARG A 651 -34.53 38.77 -21.38
N PHE A 652 -34.06 37.55 -21.08
CA PHE A 652 -34.40 36.33 -21.84
C PHE A 652 -35.47 35.46 -21.15
N HIS A 653 -36.03 35.95 -20.03
CA HIS A 653 -37.21 35.39 -19.36
C HIS A 653 -38.21 36.51 -19.05
N VAL A 654 -38.79 37.08 -20.10
CA VAL A 654 -40.13 37.70 -20.10
C VAL A 654 -40.77 37.36 -21.43
#